data_AF-K0KRH3-F1
#
_entry.id   AF-K0KRH3-F1
#
_cell.length_a   1.000
_cell.length_b   1.000
_cell.length_c   1.000
_cell.angle_alpha   90.00
_cell.angle_beta   90.00
_cell.angle_gamma   90.00
#
_symmetry.space_group_name_H-M   'P 1'
#
loop_
_entity.id
_entity.type
_entity.pdbx_description
1 polymer ?
#
loop_
_entity_poly.entity_id
_entity_poly.type
_entity_poly.pdbx_seq_one_letter_code
_entity_poly.pdbx_strand_id
1 'polypeptide(L)'
;MEKDHLTLLKNLPFELFLRVLDNLNPIDLEHFIEIPGLYNQIKDRYKIIYWPPVEINSKHKDMFMKLQNALFYDFQTVVDFKGLILLNIQDFKRETRRLLFYFLLQVQHRYDEMKFKAFRMYINVNNIMDYDRLDWSKNGGTAYSLIIYLFSTLGNEPSNTTKYKFLLPGLNDLELNSKFWGPEIIQCFDFTKYELSVNEDHKEVKFMGGLESLTIKGDIRSDVLKSKIPLFPRKLTLHDQLNTPPLTNKCFANVTKLELYDFKHDVFGFVELPKLVHLFITGSSLFKVSDLKAPILESLIIHSYVDGSPLELFNIQSPRIETLELVCESFHSAQSVSFDTLKEVTIHQPPPFITKPTIINLESLSNSSLPNPFNFIKFVKKISVSNTIPIFTNNMNFRNLNISLTILGERYGHSRDRNQISCIPWMVNELIFTDISIFNEFSCIIRPGIKKIQIINTHVPDIKGDPQLDLKILSRLYPNVEILILQNCTFKDLRNFKNLNIKELDISFSIRRRTKYLNLEGMVLSALKRLRIRRPRVIPTSVIYRPVPKEYIDIKGLQAPNLEELIIKDVQISHHLNTMTYPKLKKLAIDHIESLEIASNENLEEVYLDGGGDGGNIISLTVGELPNFVKFYPPKNMDGEQWMNT
;
A
#
# COMPACT_ATOMS: atom_id res chain seq x y z
N MET A 1 -39.77 -2.02 -2.28
CA MET A 1 -39.89 -3.25 -1.48
C MET A 1 -39.85 -3.01 0.04
N GLU A 2 -39.58 -1.79 0.55
CA GLU A 2 -39.47 -1.54 2.01
C GLU A 2 -40.82 -1.43 2.76
N LYS A 3 -41.95 -1.21 2.08
CA LYS A 3 -43.25 -1.01 2.75
C LYS A 3 -43.98 -2.30 3.18
N ASP A 4 -43.60 -3.48 2.67
CA ASP A 4 -44.32 -4.75 2.91
C ASP A 4 -43.90 -5.46 4.22
N HIS A 5 -42.65 -5.33 4.67
CA HIS A 5 -42.22 -5.93 5.94
C HIS A 5 -42.82 -5.24 7.16
N LEU A 6 -43.03 -3.92 7.08
CA LEU A 6 -43.57 -3.10 8.17
C LEU A 6 -45.06 -3.39 8.44
N THR A 7 -45.80 -3.85 7.42
CA THR A 7 -47.22 -4.22 7.54
C THR A 7 -47.41 -5.59 8.21
N LEU A 8 -46.51 -6.54 7.96
CA LEU A 8 -46.52 -7.88 8.59
C LEU A 8 -46.29 -7.81 10.12
N LEU A 9 -45.48 -6.86 10.59
CA LEU A 9 -45.18 -6.70 12.01
C LEU A 9 -46.37 -6.22 12.85
N LYS A 10 -47.38 -5.58 12.26
CA LYS A 10 -48.58 -5.07 12.95
C LYS A 10 -49.49 -6.17 13.51
N ASN A 11 -49.39 -7.39 12.98
CA ASN A 11 -50.22 -8.54 13.40
C ASN A 11 -49.59 -9.35 14.53
N LEU A 12 -48.38 -9.00 14.98
CA LEU A 12 -47.75 -9.65 16.12
C LEU A 12 -48.47 -9.27 17.42
N PRO A 13 -48.54 -10.19 18.41
CA PRO A 13 -48.94 -9.82 19.77
C PRO A 13 -48.13 -8.62 20.24
N PHE A 14 -48.78 -7.66 20.90
CA PHE A 14 -48.18 -6.35 21.20
C PHE A 14 -46.81 -6.46 21.91
N GLU A 15 -46.65 -7.39 22.85
CA GLU A 15 -45.35 -7.64 23.50
C GLU A 15 -44.26 -8.17 22.56
N LEU A 16 -44.62 -9.02 21.59
CA LEU A 16 -43.69 -9.53 20.60
C LEU A 16 -43.32 -8.43 19.60
N PHE A 17 -44.30 -7.62 19.19
CA PHE A 17 -44.10 -6.42 18.39
C PHE A 17 -43.13 -5.44 19.05
N LEU A 18 -43.30 -5.17 20.36
CA LEU A 18 -42.39 -4.30 21.12
C LEU A 18 -40.97 -4.88 21.22
N ARG A 19 -40.80 -6.20 21.30
CA ARG A 19 -39.47 -6.84 21.27
C ARG A 19 -38.79 -6.73 19.92
N VAL A 20 -39.55 -6.74 18.82
CA VAL A 20 -39.02 -6.45 17.49
C VAL A 20 -38.61 -4.98 17.41
N LEU A 21 -39.48 -4.05 17.84
CA LEU A 21 -39.20 -2.61 17.84
C LEU A 21 -37.97 -2.24 18.67
N ASP A 22 -37.77 -2.88 19.84
CA ASP A 22 -36.59 -2.67 20.67
C ASP A 22 -35.28 -2.93 19.92
N ASN A 23 -35.29 -3.73 18.85
CA ASN A 23 -34.12 -4.13 18.08
C ASN A 23 -34.01 -3.48 16.69
N LEU A 24 -34.93 -2.60 16.32
CA LEU A 24 -34.88 -1.87 15.04
C LEU A 24 -33.92 -0.67 15.08
N ASN A 25 -33.56 -0.16 13.90
CA ASN A 25 -32.87 1.13 13.75
C ASN A 25 -33.84 2.26 14.10
N PRO A 26 -33.40 3.36 14.76
CA PRO A 26 -34.20 4.55 15.00
C PRO A 26 -34.95 5.09 13.77
N ILE A 27 -34.37 4.96 12.57
CA ILE A 27 -35.03 5.36 11.31
C ILE A 27 -36.28 4.51 11.06
N ASP A 28 -36.23 3.20 11.29
CA ASP A 28 -37.41 2.34 11.14
C ASP A 28 -38.46 2.67 12.21
N LEU A 29 -38.01 2.95 13.44
CA LEU A 29 -38.89 3.33 14.56
C LEU A 29 -39.65 4.64 14.28
N GLU A 30 -39.04 5.62 13.59
CA GLU A 30 -39.72 6.84 13.12
C GLU A 30 -40.90 6.52 12.21
N HIS A 31 -40.71 5.65 11.22
CA HIS A 31 -41.77 5.23 10.30
C HIS A 31 -42.91 4.49 11.05
N PHE A 32 -42.62 3.81 12.16
CA PHE A 32 -43.63 3.19 13.00
C PHE A 32 -44.42 4.21 13.85
N ILE A 33 -43.76 5.24 14.37
CA ILE A 33 -44.41 6.28 15.20
C ILE A 33 -45.50 7.04 14.41
N GLU A 34 -45.40 7.09 13.08
CA GLU A 34 -46.42 7.70 12.20
C GLU A 34 -47.72 6.86 12.07
N ILE A 35 -47.75 5.62 12.56
CA ILE A 35 -48.96 4.79 12.55
C ILE A 35 -49.97 5.32 13.58
N PRO A 36 -51.24 5.59 13.19
CA PRO A 36 -52.26 6.10 14.11
C PRO A 36 -52.43 5.23 15.36
N GLY A 37 -52.38 5.86 16.55
CA GLY A 37 -52.59 5.20 17.84
C GLY A 37 -51.35 4.55 18.46
N LEU A 38 -50.31 4.22 17.67
CA LEU A 38 -49.12 3.54 18.17
C LEU A 38 -48.24 4.46 19.04
N TYR A 39 -48.10 5.72 18.64
CA TYR A 39 -47.35 6.74 19.39
C TYR A 39 -47.69 6.75 20.89
N ASN A 40 -48.98 6.79 21.26
CA ASN A 40 -49.41 6.82 22.65
C ASN A 40 -49.04 5.56 23.45
N GLN A 41 -48.80 4.44 22.77
CA GLN A 41 -48.45 3.17 23.38
C GLN A 41 -46.94 3.01 23.59
N ILE A 42 -46.10 3.77 22.85
CA ILE A 42 -44.65 3.63 22.87
C ILE A 42 -43.90 4.88 23.35
N LYS A 43 -44.58 6.02 23.53
CA LYS A 43 -43.94 7.30 23.90
C LYS A 43 -43.15 7.27 25.21
N ASP A 44 -43.62 6.51 26.20
CA ASP A 44 -42.93 6.37 27.49
C ASP A 44 -41.83 5.30 27.45
N ARG A 45 -41.74 4.54 26.36
CA ARG A 45 -40.77 3.45 26.17
C ARG A 45 -39.48 3.92 25.49
N TYR A 46 -39.53 4.91 24.61
CA TYR A 46 -38.37 5.35 23.83
C TYR A 46 -38.08 6.84 24.00
N LYS A 47 -36.80 7.17 24.17
CA LYS A 47 -36.27 8.51 24.02
C LYS A 47 -35.23 8.50 22.92
N ILE A 48 -35.48 9.22 21.83
CA ILE A 48 -34.60 9.23 20.67
C ILE A 48 -33.88 10.57 20.57
N ILE A 49 -32.55 10.53 20.58
CA ILE A 49 -31.66 11.70 20.55
C ILE A 49 -30.98 11.75 19.18
N TYR A 50 -31.10 12.86 18.45
CA TYR A 50 -30.59 12.99 17.06
C TYR A 50 -29.45 13.98 16.90
N TRP A 51 -28.56 13.65 15.96
CA TRP A 51 -27.68 14.59 15.30
C TRP A 51 -27.38 14.19 13.84
N PRO A 52 -27.42 15.09 12.83
CA PRO A 52 -27.77 16.50 12.95
C PRO A 52 -29.25 16.66 13.36
N PRO A 53 -29.66 17.84 13.85
CA PRO A 53 -31.04 18.06 14.25
C PRO A 53 -32.01 17.83 13.08
N VAL A 54 -33.00 16.96 13.27
CA VAL A 54 -34.10 16.74 12.32
C VAL A 54 -35.31 17.61 12.71
N GLU A 55 -36.14 17.98 11.74
CA GLU A 55 -37.43 18.62 12.04
C GLU A 55 -38.39 17.60 12.63
N ILE A 56 -38.66 17.73 13.92
CA ILE A 56 -39.53 16.84 14.67
C ILE A 56 -40.96 17.38 14.62
N ASN A 57 -41.92 16.52 14.24
CA ASN A 57 -43.34 16.84 14.35
C ASN A 57 -43.68 17.28 15.78
N SER A 58 -44.34 18.43 15.93
CA SER A 58 -44.67 19.00 17.25
C SER A 58 -45.42 18.04 18.17
N LYS A 59 -46.17 17.10 17.60
CA LYS A 59 -46.90 16.05 18.32
C LYS A 59 -46.02 14.99 18.98
N HIS A 60 -44.74 14.85 18.59
CA HIS A 60 -43.85 13.80 19.08
C HIS A 60 -42.64 14.35 19.88
N LYS A 61 -42.66 15.63 20.27
CA LYS A 61 -41.53 16.31 20.95
C LYS A 61 -41.11 15.69 22.29
N ASP A 62 -41.95 14.86 22.89
CA ASP A 62 -41.67 14.12 24.12
C ASP A 62 -40.75 12.91 23.88
N MET A 63 -40.88 12.23 22.74
CA MET A 63 -40.02 11.11 22.35
C MET A 63 -38.68 11.57 21.76
N PHE A 64 -38.66 12.69 21.03
CA PHE A 64 -37.50 13.12 20.26
C PHE A 64 -36.77 14.30 20.90
N MET A 65 -35.45 14.28 20.86
CA MET A 65 -34.60 15.34 21.40
C MET A 65 -33.39 15.59 20.51
N LYS A 66 -32.99 16.85 20.38
CA LYS A 66 -31.73 17.22 19.71
C LYS A 66 -30.56 16.96 20.66
N LEU A 67 -29.44 16.43 20.17
CA LEU A 67 -28.25 16.16 21.01
C LEU A 67 -27.78 17.41 21.79
N GLN A 68 -27.82 18.59 21.15
CA GLN A 68 -27.50 19.86 21.80
C GLN A 68 -28.45 20.20 22.96
N ASN A 69 -29.75 19.89 22.81
CA ASN A 69 -30.74 20.12 23.87
C ASN A 69 -30.56 19.16 25.04
N ALA A 70 -30.31 17.90 24.72
CA ALA A 70 -29.98 16.90 25.72
C ALA A 70 -28.78 17.35 26.56
N LEU A 71 -27.77 17.97 25.95
CA LEU A 71 -26.56 18.39 26.64
C LEU A 71 -26.70 19.69 27.45
N PHE A 72 -27.26 20.75 26.86
CA PHE A 72 -27.17 22.09 27.44
C PHE A 72 -28.44 22.58 28.14
N TYR A 73 -29.59 21.96 27.87
CA TYR A 73 -30.88 22.50 28.31
C TYR A 73 -31.68 21.50 29.15
N ASP A 74 -31.67 20.20 28.81
CA ASP A 74 -32.62 19.22 29.37
C ASP A 74 -32.00 17.87 29.76
N PHE A 75 -30.71 17.83 30.16
CA PHE A 75 -30.06 16.56 30.52
C PHE A 75 -30.78 15.80 31.64
N GLN A 76 -31.46 16.50 32.55
CA GLN A 76 -32.25 15.87 33.61
C GLN A 76 -33.35 14.93 33.04
N THR A 77 -33.91 15.26 31.88
CA THR A 77 -34.89 14.42 31.18
C THR A 77 -34.28 13.10 30.72
N VAL A 78 -32.97 13.07 30.42
CA VAL A 78 -32.21 11.86 30.06
C VAL A 78 -31.98 11.01 31.32
N VAL A 79 -31.63 11.64 32.43
CA VAL A 79 -31.36 10.97 33.73
C VAL A 79 -32.61 10.28 34.28
N ASP A 80 -33.75 10.98 34.27
CA ASP A 80 -35.00 10.47 34.86
C ASP A 80 -35.78 9.49 33.98
N PHE A 81 -35.40 9.33 32.71
CA PHE A 81 -36.12 8.47 31.76
C PHE A 81 -35.94 6.99 32.10
N LYS A 82 -37.05 6.24 32.19
CA LYS A 82 -37.05 4.81 32.58
C LYS A 82 -37.01 3.82 31.40
N GLY A 83 -37.21 4.31 30.17
CA GLY A 83 -37.29 3.50 28.96
C GLY A 83 -35.93 3.23 28.30
N LEU A 84 -35.95 3.05 26.97
CA LEU A 84 -34.79 2.88 26.11
C LEU A 84 -34.36 4.23 25.51
N ILE A 85 -33.08 4.56 25.68
CA ILE A 85 -32.49 5.74 25.05
C ILE A 85 -31.81 5.30 23.75
N LEU A 86 -32.21 5.90 22.64
CA LEU A 86 -31.68 5.63 21.30
C LEU A 86 -30.96 6.89 20.81
N LEU A 87 -29.63 6.84 20.70
CA LEU A 87 -28.82 7.94 20.18
C LEU A 87 -28.52 7.68 18.70
N ASN A 88 -29.06 8.50 17.80
CA ASN A 88 -28.89 8.39 16.35
C ASN A 88 -27.99 9.52 15.81
N ILE A 89 -26.79 9.18 15.37
CA ILE A 89 -25.81 10.11 14.81
C ILE A 89 -25.61 9.82 13.31
N GLN A 90 -26.12 10.70 12.46
CA GLN A 90 -26.06 10.58 11.01
C GLN A 90 -24.92 11.40 10.36
N ASP A 91 -24.40 12.44 11.01
CA ASP A 91 -23.32 13.32 10.51
C ASP A 91 -22.19 13.47 11.54
N PHE A 92 -20.91 13.27 11.16
CA PHE A 92 -19.73 13.24 12.03
C PHE A 92 -18.74 14.41 11.82
N LYS A 93 -19.25 15.64 11.73
CA LYS A 93 -18.42 16.86 11.68
C LYS A 93 -17.81 17.23 13.03
N ARG A 94 -16.85 18.17 13.04
CA ARG A 94 -16.17 18.68 14.26
C ARG A 94 -17.14 19.05 15.40
N GLU A 95 -18.27 19.67 15.08
CA GLU A 95 -19.29 20.03 16.05
C GLU A 95 -20.00 18.80 16.64
N THR A 96 -20.40 17.83 15.80
CA THR A 96 -20.95 16.54 16.25
C THR A 96 -20.04 15.88 17.27
N ARG A 97 -18.75 15.79 16.96
CA ARG A 97 -17.77 15.09 17.80
C ARG A 97 -17.70 15.72 19.18
N ARG A 98 -17.69 17.05 19.25
CA ARG A 98 -17.67 17.81 20.50
C ARG A 98 -18.96 17.62 21.30
N LEU A 99 -20.12 17.64 20.65
CA LEU A 99 -21.41 17.43 21.31
C LEU A 99 -21.57 16.00 21.83
N LEU A 100 -21.20 15.00 21.02
CA LEU A 100 -21.23 13.60 21.40
C LEU A 100 -20.29 13.34 22.58
N PHE A 101 -19.08 13.88 22.52
CA PHE A 101 -18.09 13.80 23.60
C PHE A 101 -18.64 14.34 24.93
N TYR A 102 -19.16 15.57 24.95
CA TYR A 102 -19.70 16.14 26.18
C TYR A 102 -20.95 15.42 26.67
N PHE A 103 -21.80 14.94 25.75
CA PHE A 103 -22.96 14.14 26.12
C PHE A 103 -22.55 12.85 26.84
N LEU A 104 -21.58 12.13 26.30
CA LEU A 104 -21.06 10.90 26.91
C LEU A 104 -20.36 11.16 28.25
N LEU A 105 -19.65 12.28 28.38
CA LEU A 105 -19.09 12.69 29.68
C LEU A 105 -20.18 12.95 30.72
N GLN A 106 -21.28 13.61 30.35
CA GLN A 106 -22.41 13.82 31.27
C GLN A 106 -23.07 12.48 31.66
N VAL A 107 -23.16 11.54 30.72
CA VAL A 107 -23.64 10.18 31.00
C VAL A 107 -22.73 9.47 31.99
N GLN A 108 -21.41 9.55 31.79
CA GLN A 108 -20.42 8.97 32.69
C GLN A 108 -20.49 9.57 34.09
N HIS A 109 -20.55 10.90 34.21
CA HIS A 109 -20.53 11.59 35.51
C HIS A 109 -21.78 11.37 36.35
N ARG A 110 -22.93 11.09 35.74
CA ARG A 110 -24.22 10.97 36.42
C ARG A 110 -24.80 9.57 36.34
N TYR A 111 -23.98 8.57 35.99
CA TYR A 111 -24.42 7.22 35.72
C TYR A 111 -25.28 6.61 36.85
N ASP A 112 -24.84 6.77 38.10
CA ASP A 112 -25.54 6.23 39.28
C ASP A 112 -26.93 6.83 39.52
N GLU A 113 -27.21 7.99 38.92
CA GLU A 113 -28.50 8.68 39.01
C GLU A 113 -29.46 8.25 37.89
N MET A 114 -28.97 7.55 36.87
CA MET A 114 -29.73 7.25 35.65
C MET A 114 -30.71 6.09 35.85
N LYS A 115 -31.93 6.27 35.35
CA LYS A 115 -33.04 5.32 35.55
C LYS A 115 -33.40 4.48 34.32
N PHE A 116 -32.69 4.65 33.20
CA PHE A 116 -33.04 4.01 31.93
C PHE A 116 -32.79 2.50 31.94
N LYS A 117 -33.57 1.76 31.13
CA LYS A 117 -33.47 0.30 31.01
C LYS A 117 -32.28 -0.15 30.17
N ALA A 118 -31.99 0.56 29.08
CA ALA A 118 -30.79 0.38 28.25
C ALA A 118 -30.55 1.62 27.37
N PHE A 119 -29.31 1.76 26.91
CA PHE A 119 -28.87 2.79 25.97
C PHE A 119 -28.34 2.13 24.71
N ARG A 120 -28.79 2.57 23.55
CA ARG A 120 -28.34 2.10 22.23
C ARG A 120 -27.88 3.28 21.41
N MET A 121 -26.74 3.13 20.74
CA MET A 121 -26.18 4.15 19.87
C MET A 121 -26.09 3.61 18.44
N TYR A 122 -26.59 4.40 17.49
CA TYR A 122 -26.61 4.12 16.07
C TYR A 122 -25.80 5.19 15.36
N ILE A 123 -24.81 4.77 14.60
CA ILE A 123 -23.82 5.63 13.96
C ILE A 123 -23.82 5.34 12.46
N ASN A 124 -23.98 6.38 11.63
CA ASN A 124 -23.77 6.26 10.19
C ASN A 124 -22.26 6.35 9.87
N VAL A 125 -21.64 5.19 9.64
CA VAL A 125 -20.18 5.04 9.48
C VAL A 125 -19.67 5.52 8.12
N ASN A 126 -20.52 5.57 7.08
CA ASN A 126 -20.09 6.02 5.75
C ASN A 126 -19.55 7.46 5.77
N ASN A 127 -20.10 8.32 6.63
CA ASN A 127 -19.66 9.71 6.80
C ASN A 127 -18.40 9.86 7.69
N ILE A 128 -18.02 8.84 8.47
CA ILE A 128 -16.84 8.86 9.34
C ILE A 128 -15.56 8.69 8.51
N MET A 129 -15.58 7.80 7.51
CA MET A 129 -14.41 7.44 6.72
C MET A 129 -14.06 8.48 5.63
N ASP A 130 -15.06 9.17 5.06
CA ASP A 130 -14.84 10.16 3.99
C ASP A 130 -14.16 11.45 4.48
N TYR A 131 -14.36 11.83 5.75
CA TYR A 131 -13.80 13.06 6.31
C TYR A 131 -12.31 12.89 6.73
N ASP A 132 -11.93 11.68 7.17
CA ASP A 132 -10.58 11.42 7.69
C ASP A 132 -9.53 11.24 6.57
N ARG A 133 -9.93 10.89 5.34
CA ARG A 133 -8.98 10.80 4.20
C ARG A 133 -8.31 12.13 3.83
N LEU A 134 -8.89 13.27 4.20
CA LEU A 134 -8.39 14.60 3.84
C LEU A 134 -7.45 15.23 4.90
N ASP A 135 -7.49 14.79 6.16
CA ASP A 135 -6.85 15.51 7.29
C ASP A 135 -5.70 14.73 7.98
N TRP A 136 -5.39 13.51 7.53
CA TRP A 136 -4.28 12.68 8.05
C TRP A 136 -2.91 13.39 8.02
N SER A 137 -2.74 14.38 7.14
CA SER A 137 -1.44 15.06 6.96
C SER A 137 -1.18 16.24 7.89
N LYS A 138 -2.18 16.78 8.62
CA LYS A 138 -2.01 18.06 9.32
C LYS A 138 -2.34 18.07 10.80
N ASN A 139 -3.26 17.24 11.29
CA ASN A 139 -3.59 17.21 12.72
C ASN A 139 -3.93 15.78 13.15
N GLY A 140 -2.94 15.05 13.65
CA GLY A 140 -3.09 13.65 14.06
C GLY A 140 -4.35 13.38 14.90
N GLY A 141 -5.11 12.36 14.47
CA GLY A 141 -6.06 11.61 15.30
C GLY A 141 -7.32 12.35 15.75
N THR A 142 -8.36 12.42 14.92
CA THR A 142 -9.65 13.01 15.37
C THR A 142 -10.92 12.17 15.15
N ALA A 143 -10.97 11.12 14.31
CA ALA A 143 -12.03 10.09 14.42
C ALA A 143 -11.59 8.92 15.32
N TYR A 144 -10.32 8.52 15.20
CA TYR A 144 -9.62 7.56 16.06
C TYR A 144 -9.80 7.86 17.55
N SER A 145 -9.65 9.13 17.93
CA SER A 145 -9.81 9.57 19.32
C SER A 145 -11.25 9.48 19.79
N LEU A 146 -12.27 9.70 18.95
CA LEU A 146 -13.67 9.65 19.39
C LEU A 146 -14.16 8.23 19.64
N ILE A 147 -13.79 7.26 18.79
CA ILE A 147 -14.13 5.84 18.97
C ILE A 147 -13.39 5.29 20.20
N ILE A 148 -12.09 5.58 20.35
CA ILE A 148 -11.31 5.20 21.53
C ILE A 148 -11.84 5.89 22.80
N TYR A 149 -12.27 7.16 22.73
CA TYR A 149 -12.83 7.88 23.88
C TYR A 149 -14.22 7.35 24.25
N LEU A 150 -15.09 7.08 23.26
CA LEU A 150 -16.34 6.34 23.43
C LEU A 150 -16.10 5.05 24.23
N PHE A 151 -15.01 4.34 23.93
CA PHE A 151 -14.67 3.07 24.58
C PHE A 151 -13.92 3.21 25.91
N SER A 152 -13.09 4.24 26.10
CA SER A 152 -12.39 4.47 27.37
C SER A 152 -13.30 5.08 28.44
N THR A 153 -14.24 5.95 28.05
CA THR A 153 -15.30 6.50 28.92
C THR A 153 -16.21 5.39 29.47
N LEU A 154 -16.43 4.32 28.70
CA LEU A 154 -17.30 3.19 29.09
C LEU A 154 -16.54 1.98 29.68
N GLY A 155 -15.23 1.89 29.48
CA GLY A 155 -14.38 0.79 29.93
C GLY A 155 -13.72 0.99 31.31
N ASN A 156 -13.90 2.15 31.95
CA ASN A 156 -13.19 2.55 33.17
C ASN A 156 -13.90 2.22 34.51
N GLU A 157 -14.84 1.28 34.56
CA GLU A 157 -15.45 0.86 35.82
C GLU A 157 -15.53 -0.67 35.97
N PRO A 158 -15.12 -1.23 37.12
CA PRO A 158 -15.25 -2.63 37.45
C PRO A 158 -16.65 -2.95 38.02
N SER A 159 -17.16 -4.11 37.62
CA SER A 159 -18.26 -4.86 38.24
C SER A 159 -19.72 -4.46 37.91
N ASN A 160 -20.37 -5.42 37.23
CA ASN A 160 -21.75 -5.87 37.43
C ASN A 160 -22.96 -5.19 36.79
N THR A 161 -22.89 -4.16 35.93
CA THR A 161 -24.07 -3.82 35.10
C THR A 161 -23.73 -2.92 33.91
N THR A 162 -23.25 -3.46 32.79
CA THR A 162 -23.27 -2.72 31.51
C THR A 162 -23.82 -3.59 30.37
N LYS A 163 -25.12 -3.43 30.10
CA LYS A 163 -25.81 -3.93 28.90
C LYS A 163 -25.77 -2.89 27.78
N TYR A 164 -24.59 -2.36 27.46
CA TYR A 164 -24.44 -1.50 26.29
C TYR A 164 -24.09 -2.37 25.09
N LYS A 165 -25.03 -2.50 24.15
CA LYS A 165 -24.83 -3.17 22.87
C LYS A 165 -24.72 -2.12 21.78
N PHE A 166 -23.59 -2.06 21.09
CA PHE A 166 -23.34 -1.15 19.97
C PHE A 166 -23.57 -1.91 18.67
N LEU A 167 -24.50 -1.41 17.85
CA LEU A 167 -24.69 -1.90 16.48
C LEU A 167 -23.88 -1.01 15.55
N LEU A 168 -22.90 -1.60 14.85
CA LEU A 168 -22.02 -0.89 13.91
C LEU A 168 -22.21 -1.45 12.48
N PRO A 169 -23.39 -1.25 11.87
CA PRO A 169 -23.69 -1.82 10.57
C PRO A 169 -22.76 -1.24 9.49
N GLY A 170 -22.07 -2.13 8.76
CA GLY A 170 -21.18 -1.76 7.66
C GLY A 170 -19.76 -1.36 8.06
N LEU A 171 -19.35 -1.57 9.31
CA LEU A 171 -17.96 -1.39 9.71
C LEU A 171 -17.11 -2.60 9.25
N ASN A 172 -16.32 -2.39 8.21
CA ASN A 172 -15.40 -3.42 7.69
C ASN A 172 -14.03 -3.41 8.38
N ASP A 173 -13.62 -2.29 8.96
CA ASP A 173 -12.30 -2.12 9.56
C ASP A 173 -12.42 -1.53 10.98
N LEU A 174 -11.65 -2.08 11.93
CA LEU A 174 -11.61 -1.58 13.31
C LEU A 174 -10.18 -1.52 13.82
N GLU A 175 -9.80 -0.42 14.47
CA GLU A 175 -8.53 -0.30 15.18
C GLU A 175 -8.75 -0.07 16.68
N LEU A 176 -8.07 -0.85 17.51
CA LEU A 176 -8.17 -0.84 18.96
C LEU A 176 -6.82 -0.51 19.58
N ASN A 177 -6.79 0.49 20.46
CA ASN A 177 -5.59 0.90 21.19
C ASN A 177 -5.76 0.59 22.68
N SER A 178 -5.27 -0.57 23.10
CA SER A 178 -5.34 -1.00 24.50
C SER A 178 -4.09 -1.76 24.87
N LYS A 179 -3.49 -1.42 26.02
CA LYS A 179 -2.32 -2.15 26.56
C LYS A 179 -2.58 -3.65 26.68
N PHE A 180 -3.82 -4.05 26.96
CA PHE A 180 -4.25 -5.45 27.00
C PHE A 180 -5.59 -5.63 26.31
N TRP A 181 -5.68 -6.62 25.43
CA TRP A 181 -6.89 -6.94 24.70
C TRP A 181 -7.50 -8.28 25.13
N GLY A 182 -8.81 -8.29 25.33
CA GLY A 182 -9.60 -9.46 25.73
C GLY A 182 -10.89 -9.58 24.92
N PRO A 183 -11.47 -10.80 24.81
CA PRO A 183 -12.70 -11.03 24.05
C PRO A 183 -13.88 -10.19 24.52
N GLU A 184 -13.92 -9.81 25.79
CA GLU A 184 -15.02 -9.06 26.42
C GLU A 184 -15.23 -7.68 25.77
N ILE A 185 -14.16 -7.06 25.26
CA ILE A 185 -14.24 -5.79 24.53
C ILE A 185 -15.07 -5.96 23.26
N ILE A 186 -14.91 -7.09 22.56
CA ILE A 186 -15.65 -7.39 21.34
C ILE A 186 -17.12 -7.70 21.63
N GLN A 187 -17.40 -8.32 22.78
CA GLN A 187 -18.75 -8.77 23.14
C GLN A 187 -19.77 -7.62 23.25
N CYS A 188 -19.31 -6.38 23.33
CA CYS A 188 -20.15 -5.17 23.32
C CYS A 188 -20.57 -4.74 21.90
N PHE A 189 -19.96 -5.31 20.86
CA PHE A 189 -20.21 -4.96 19.46
C PHE A 189 -21.05 -6.02 18.75
N ASP A 190 -21.92 -5.52 17.88
CA ASP A 190 -22.65 -6.31 16.90
C ASP A 190 -22.44 -5.66 15.53
N PHE A 191 -21.64 -6.34 14.70
CA PHE A 191 -21.24 -5.90 13.36
C PHE A 191 -22.20 -6.39 12.28
N THR A 192 -23.27 -7.12 12.66
CA THR A 192 -24.17 -7.75 11.69
C THR A 192 -24.90 -6.68 10.88
N LYS A 193 -24.74 -6.77 9.56
CA LYS A 193 -25.40 -5.91 8.57
C LYS A 193 -26.61 -6.61 7.98
N TYR A 194 -27.45 -7.24 8.80
CA TYR A 194 -28.49 -8.21 8.42
C TYR A 194 -27.94 -9.62 8.13
N GLU A 195 -28.01 -10.50 9.13
CA GLU A 195 -28.15 -11.95 8.90
C GLU A 195 -29.58 -12.34 9.24
N LEU A 196 -30.46 -12.35 8.22
CA LEU A 196 -31.67 -13.14 8.33
C LEU A 196 -31.27 -14.61 8.23
N SER A 197 -31.64 -15.38 9.25
CA SER A 197 -31.45 -16.82 9.46
C SER A 197 -30.10 -17.29 10.01
N VAL A 198 -29.97 -17.23 11.34
CA VAL A 198 -29.22 -18.26 12.08
C VAL A 198 -30.23 -19.00 12.95
N ASN A 199 -30.47 -20.27 12.63
CA ASN A 199 -31.35 -21.15 13.40
C ASN A 199 -30.91 -21.23 14.87
N GLU A 200 -31.90 -21.23 15.74
CA GLU A 200 -31.80 -21.37 17.19
C GLU A 200 -31.09 -22.68 17.57
N ASP A 201 -29.99 -22.58 18.35
CA ASP A 201 -29.58 -23.51 19.43
C ASP A 201 -28.11 -23.35 19.87
N HIS A 202 -27.36 -22.40 19.32
CA HIS A 202 -26.00 -22.13 19.79
C HIS A 202 -25.96 -20.87 20.66
N LYS A 203 -25.74 -21.10 21.97
CA LYS A 203 -25.39 -20.08 22.98
C LYS A 203 -24.52 -18.99 22.35
N GLU A 204 -25.10 -17.80 22.20
CA GLU A 204 -24.54 -16.52 21.75
C GLU A 204 -23.08 -16.56 21.28
N VAL A 205 -22.86 -17.07 20.07
CA VAL A 205 -21.63 -16.78 19.32
C VAL A 205 -21.76 -15.34 18.84
N LYS A 206 -21.19 -14.39 19.59
CA LYS A 206 -21.13 -12.99 19.17
C LYS A 206 -20.20 -12.90 17.96
N PHE A 207 -20.80 -12.88 16.78
CA PHE A 207 -20.14 -12.98 15.49
C PHE A 207 -19.51 -11.62 15.13
N MET A 208 -18.22 -11.61 14.76
CA MET A 208 -17.57 -10.46 14.09
C MET A 208 -18.00 -10.33 12.62
N GLY A 209 -19.21 -10.78 12.28
CA GLY A 209 -19.72 -10.77 10.92
C GLY A 209 -19.75 -9.38 10.34
N GLY A 210 -19.03 -9.18 9.25
CA GLY A 210 -18.90 -7.87 8.60
C GLY A 210 -17.53 -7.23 8.81
N LEU A 211 -16.75 -7.62 9.82
CA LEU A 211 -15.39 -7.13 10.00
C LEU A 211 -14.44 -7.87 9.05
N GLU A 212 -13.80 -7.15 8.15
CA GLU A 212 -12.78 -7.63 7.22
C GLU A 212 -11.37 -7.47 7.79
N SER A 213 -11.12 -6.37 8.52
CA SER A 213 -9.83 -6.06 9.16
C SER A 213 -9.95 -5.64 10.62
N LEU A 214 -9.05 -6.14 11.46
CA LEU A 214 -8.85 -5.70 12.84
C LEU A 214 -7.39 -5.31 13.07
N THR A 215 -7.16 -4.11 13.60
CA THR A 215 -5.86 -3.64 14.06
C THR A 215 -5.87 -3.51 15.58
N ILE A 216 -4.89 -4.09 16.27
CA ILE A 216 -4.77 -4.03 17.72
C ILE A 216 -3.39 -3.48 18.06
N LYS A 217 -3.34 -2.48 18.92
CA LYS A 217 -2.11 -1.94 19.50
C LYS A 217 -2.03 -2.33 20.97
N GLY A 218 -1.12 -3.26 21.30
CA GLY A 218 -0.89 -3.81 22.64
C GLY A 218 -0.93 -5.35 22.70
N ASP A 219 -0.98 -5.89 23.93
CA ASP A 219 -0.83 -7.32 24.20
C ASP A 219 -2.15 -8.10 24.04
N ILE A 220 -2.06 -9.32 23.49
CA ILE A 220 -3.16 -10.28 23.47
C ILE A 220 -3.10 -11.11 24.75
N ARG A 221 -4.17 -11.10 25.55
CA ARG A 221 -4.25 -11.94 26.75
C ARG A 221 -4.33 -13.43 26.40
N SER A 222 -3.80 -14.29 27.27
CA SER A 222 -3.76 -15.75 27.03
C SER A 222 -5.13 -16.44 27.03
N ASP A 223 -6.16 -15.81 27.61
CA ASP A 223 -7.56 -16.26 27.57
C ASP A 223 -8.20 -16.12 26.18
N VAL A 224 -7.73 -15.17 25.38
CA VAL A 224 -8.06 -15.05 23.95
C VAL A 224 -7.78 -16.38 23.25
N LEU A 225 -6.59 -16.95 23.44
CA LEU A 225 -6.19 -18.22 22.82
C LEU A 225 -7.06 -19.42 23.24
N LYS A 226 -7.67 -19.35 24.42
CA LYS A 226 -8.53 -20.39 24.99
C LYS A 226 -9.99 -20.21 24.60
N SER A 227 -10.35 -19.07 24.01
CA SER A 227 -11.70 -18.75 23.61
C SER A 227 -12.16 -19.66 22.47
N LYS A 228 -13.44 -20.04 22.50
CA LYS A 228 -14.12 -20.78 21.42
C LYS A 228 -14.82 -19.86 20.42
N ILE A 229 -14.70 -18.55 20.61
CA ILE A 229 -15.31 -17.53 19.75
C ILE A 229 -14.46 -17.40 18.47
N PRO A 230 -15.04 -17.24 17.28
CA PRO A 230 -14.29 -16.82 16.10
C PRO A 230 -13.81 -15.38 16.30
N LEU A 231 -12.60 -15.24 16.87
CA LEU A 231 -12.12 -13.99 17.45
C LEU A 231 -11.53 -13.00 16.46
N PHE A 232 -11.14 -13.43 15.25
CA PHE A 232 -10.42 -12.56 14.34
C PHE A 232 -11.01 -12.58 12.92
N PRO A 233 -11.07 -11.40 12.27
CA PRO A 233 -11.49 -11.28 10.89
C PRO A 233 -10.41 -11.79 9.92
N ARG A 234 -10.60 -11.61 8.61
CA ARG A 234 -9.67 -12.11 7.59
C ARG A 234 -8.30 -11.45 7.66
N LYS A 235 -8.24 -10.15 7.97
CA LYS A 235 -7.00 -9.42 8.19
C LYS A 235 -6.83 -9.05 9.67
N LEU A 236 -5.71 -9.43 10.27
CA LEU A 236 -5.34 -9.04 11.62
C LEU A 236 -3.98 -8.35 11.61
N THR A 237 -3.93 -7.17 12.20
CA THR A 237 -2.71 -6.39 12.38
C THR A 237 -2.45 -6.13 13.86
N LEU A 238 -1.28 -6.49 14.37
CA LEU A 238 -0.91 -6.36 15.77
C LEU A 238 0.33 -5.45 15.91
N HIS A 239 0.25 -4.39 16.72
CA HIS A 239 1.32 -3.42 16.99
C HIS A 239 1.72 -3.41 18.47
N ASP A 240 2.96 -2.98 18.75
CA ASP A 240 3.50 -2.74 20.10
C ASP A 240 3.31 -3.93 21.06
N GLN A 241 3.46 -5.17 20.57
CA GLN A 241 3.26 -6.36 21.40
C GLN A 241 4.45 -6.57 22.34
N LEU A 242 4.26 -6.40 23.65
CA LEU A 242 5.21 -6.82 24.69
C LEU A 242 5.15 -8.35 24.88
N ASN A 243 3.95 -8.92 24.78
CA ASN A 243 3.70 -10.35 24.89
C ASN A 243 2.72 -10.83 23.81
N THR A 244 3.22 -11.57 22.83
CA THR A 244 2.37 -12.40 21.98
C THR A 244 2.25 -13.79 22.62
N PRO A 245 1.06 -14.24 23.03
CA PRO A 245 0.92 -15.58 23.57
C PRO A 245 1.02 -16.60 22.40
N PRO A 246 1.35 -17.88 22.65
CA PRO A 246 1.54 -18.87 21.59
C PRO A 246 0.31 -18.95 20.69
N LEU A 247 0.43 -18.54 19.43
CA LEU A 247 -0.70 -18.52 18.52
C LEU A 247 -1.14 -19.98 18.29
N THR A 248 -2.41 -20.31 18.57
CA THR A 248 -2.95 -21.66 18.32
C THR A 248 -4.04 -21.63 17.25
N ASN A 249 -4.22 -22.77 16.59
CA ASN A 249 -5.10 -22.99 15.45
C ASN A 249 -6.58 -22.59 15.66
N LYS A 250 -7.08 -22.44 16.89
CA LYS A 250 -8.49 -22.13 17.15
C LYS A 250 -8.86 -20.66 16.94
N CYS A 251 -7.97 -19.72 17.27
CA CYS A 251 -8.29 -18.29 17.24
C CYS A 251 -8.08 -17.65 15.88
N PHE A 252 -7.10 -18.16 15.11
CA PHE A 252 -6.69 -17.59 13.83
C PHE A 252 -7.19 -18.39 12.63
N ALA A 253 -8.16 -19.29 12.83
CA ALA A 253 -8.66 -20.20 11.79
C ALA A 253 -9.26 -19.49 10.56
N ASN A 254 -9.66 -18.22 10.69
CA ASN A 254 -10.23 -17.40 9.62
C ASN A 254 -9.28 -16.32 9.08
N VAL A 255 -8.09 -16.17 9.67
CA VAL A 255 -7.13 -15.15 9.28
C VAL A 255 -6.42 -15.57 8.00
N THR A 256 -6.59 -14.78 6.95
CA THR A 256 -5.90 -14.95 5.66
C THR A 256 -4.68 -14.02 5.55
N LYS A 257 -4.67 -12.90 6.29
CA LYS A 257 -3.54 -11.97 6.38
C LYS A 257 -3.23 -11.65 7.83
N LEU A 258 -2.00 -11.92 8.26
CA LEU A 258 -1.49 -11.62 9.60
C LEU A 258 -0.28 -10.68 9.49
N GLU A 259 -0.35 -9.54 10.16
CA GLU A 259 0.73 -8.56 10.26
C GLU A 259 1.10 -8.39 11.75
N LEU A 260 2.34 -8.70 12.10
CA LEU A 260 2.89 -8.56 13.44
C LEU A 260 3.98 -7.49 13.42
N TYR A 261 3.78 -6.38 14.10
CA TYR A 261 4.75 -5.29 14.22
C TYR A 261 5.37 -5.27 15.62
N ASP A 262 6.67 -4.99 15.66
CA ASP A 262 7.46 -4.83 16.88
C ASP A 262 7.46 -6.06 17.80
N PHE A 263 7.44 -7.25 17.20
CA PHE A 263 7.51 -8.53 17.90
C PHE A 263 8.77 -8.59 18.79
N LYS A 264 8.56 -8.70 20.10
CA LYS A 264 9.63 -8.67 21.11
C LYS A 264 10.18 -10.05 21.48
N HIS A 265 9.54 -11.14 21.04
CA HIS A 265 10.10 -12.47 21.24
C HIS A 265 11.21 -12.77 20.24
N ASP A 266 12.08 -13.65 20.67
CA ASP A 266 13.28 -14.04 19.95
C ASP A 266 13.02 -15.12 18.88
N VAL A 267 12.01 -15.95 19.11
CA VAL A 267 11.53 -16.99 18.21
C VAL A 267 10.06 -16.76 17.84
N PHE A 268 9.75 -16.79 16.55
CA PHE A 268 8.38 -16.95 16.05
C PHE A 268 8.19 -18.38 15.55
N GLY A 269 7.30 -19.17 16.17
CA GLY A 269 7.11 -20.56 15.77
C GLY A 269 6.08 -21.38 16.53
N PHE A 270 5.95 -22.67 16.13
CA PHE A 270 4.99 -23.66 16.66
C PHE A 270 3.51 -23.32 16.42
N VAL A 271 3.20 -22.79 15.24
CA VAL A 271 1.85 -22.31 14.89
C VAL A 271 1.32 -23.01 13.64
N GLU A 272 0.08 -23.49 13.72
CA GLU A 272 -0.67 -23.95 12.56
C GLU A 272 -1.71 -22.90 12.15
N LEU A 273 -1.54 -22.33 10.95
CA LEU A 273 -2.40 -21.28 10.38
C LEU A 273 -2.96 -21.77 9.04
N PRO A 274 -4.02 -22.61 9.04
CA PRO A 274 -4.43 -23.39 7.88
C PRO A 274 -5.00 -22.54 6.72
N LYS A 275 -5.50 -21.33 7.01
CA LYS A 275 -6.06 -20.40 6.01
C LYS A 275 -5.17 -19.19 5.70
N LEU A 276 -3.97 -19.13 6.27
CA LEU A 276 -3.11 -17.95 6.10
C LEU A 276 -2.46 -17.93 4.72
N VAL A 277 -2.64 -16.81 4.02
CA VAL A 277 -2.12 -16.54 2.67
C VAL A 277 -0.94 -15.57 2.72
N HIS A 278 -0.98 -14.58 3.63
CA HIS A 278 0.08 -13.58 3.79
C HIS A 278 0.50 -13.44 5.26
N LEU A 279 1.80 -13.52 5.51
CA LEU A 279 2.41 -13.31 6.82
C LEU A 279 3.47 -12.22 6.74
N PHE A 280 3.35 -11.22 7.59
CA PHE A 280 4.32 -10.15 7.78
C PHE A 280 4.70 -10.07 9.26
N ILE A 281 6.00 -10.07 9.57
CA ILE A 281 6.51 -10.02 10.93
C ILE A 281 7.67 -9.04 10.99
N THR A 282 7.65 -8.09 11.92
CA THR A 282 8.79 -7.26 12.30
C THR A 282 9.15 -7.52 13.75
N GLY A 283 10.43 -7.56 14.09
CA GLY A 283 10.86 -7.73 15.47
C GLY A 283 12.28 -7.21 15.72
N SER A 284 12.43 -6.45 16.80
CA SER A 284 13.75 -5.98 17.28
C SER A 284 14.57 -7.06 17.98
N SER A 285 13.93 -8.17 18.35
CA SER A 285 14.56 -9.30 19.06
C SER A 285 14.44 -10.62 18.29
N LEU A 286 13.67 -10.64 17.20
CA LEU A 286 13.40 -11.83 16.39
C LEU A 286 14.66 -12.31 15.65
N PHE A 287 15.28 -13.40 16.09
CA PHE A 287 16.40 -14.02 15.38
C PHE A 287 16.05 -15.38 14.78
N LYS A 288 14.86 -15.93 15.07
CA LYS A 288 14.47 -17.26 14.54
C LYS A 288 13.00 -17.34 14.16
N VAL A 289 12.74 -17.94 12.99
CA VAL A 289 11.40 -18.39 12.58
C VAL A 289 11.43 -19.91 12.45
N SER A 290 10.66 -20.61 13.28
CA SER A 290 10.66 -22.08 13.29
C SER A 290 9.28 -22.73 13.32
N ASP A 291 9.17 -23.97 12.83
CA ASP A 291 8.00 -24.84 13.03
C ASP A 291 6.67 -24.18 12.58
N LEU A 292 6.73 -23.40 11.50
CA LEU A 292 5.59 -22.72 10.88
C LEU A 292 4.88 -23.68 9.93
N LYS A 293 3.61 -23.98 10.19
CA LYS A 293 2.77 -24.80 9.31
C LYS A 293 1.63 -23.96 8.72
N ALA A 294 1.80 -23.53 7.47
CA ALA A 294 0.84 -22.70 6.76
C ALA A 294 0.70 -23.21 5.30
N PRO A 295 -0.18 -24.21 5.04
CA PRO A 295 -0.18 -24.98 3.80
C PRO A 295 -0.56 -24.16 2.55
N ILE A 296 -1.20 -23.01 2.72
CA ILE A 296 -1.61 -22.13 1.63
C ILE A 296 -0.91 -20.76 1.65
N LEU A 297 0.16 -20.62 2.44
CA LEU A 297 0.91 -19.37 2.53
C LEU A 297 1.58 -19.05 1.19
N GLU A 298 1.26 -17.89 0.61
CA GLU A 298 1.79 -17.41 -0.67
C GLU A 298 2.90 -16.38 -0.46
N SER A 299 2.83 -15.58 0.61
CA SER A 299 3.81 -14.51 0.91
C SER A 299 4.28 -14.57 2.35
N LEU A 300 5.60 -14.56 2.54
CA LEU A 300 6.26 -14.48 3.85
C LEU A 300 7.25 -13.30 3.88
N ILE A 301 7.03 -12.35 4.78
CA ILE A 301 7.90 -11.18 4.97
C ILE A 301 8.36 -11.16 6.43
N ILE A 302 9.68 -11.15 6.64
CA ILE A 302 10.31 -11.18 7.96
C ILE A 302 11.32 -10.04 8.05
N HIS A 303 11.09 -9.11 8.98
CA HIS A 303 11.98 -8.00 9.28
C HIS A 303 12.57 -8.19 10.69
N SER A 304 13.81 -8.64 10.75
CA SER A 304 14.62 -8.81 11.94
C SER A 304 15.60 -7.65 12.08
N TYR A 305 15.52 -6.93 13.19
CA TYR A 305 16.44 -5.83 13.50
C TYR A 305 17.31 -6.15 14.73
N VAL A 306 17.65 -7.43 14.91
CA VAL A 306 18.49 -7.88 16.01
C VAL A 306 19.95 -7.60 15.70
N ASP A 307 20.56 -6.70 16.48
CA ASP A 307 21.98 -6.41 16.34
C ASP A 307 22.83 -7.63 16.76
N GLY A 308 23.78 -8.01 15.91
CA GLY A 308 24.79 -9.04 16.18
C GLY A 308 24.28 -10.49 16.18
N SER A 309 23.00 -10.74 15.92
CA SER A 309 22.44 -12.10 15.86
C SER A 309 21.91 -12.44 14.46
N PRO A 310 22.25 -13.61 13.93
CA PRO A 310 21.78 -14.02 12.61
C PRO A 310 20.33 -14.48 12.65
N LEU A 311 19.59 -14.16 11.59
CA LEU A 311 18.28 -14.72 11.34
C LEU A 311 18.41 -16.20 10.92
N GLU A 312 17.61 -17.06 11.54
CA GLU A 312 17.49 -18.49 11.26
C GLU A 312 16.08 -18.89 10.80
N LEU A 313 16.00 -19.74 9.77
CA LEU A 313 14.74 -20.38 9.35
C LEU A 313 14.80 -21.89 9.59
N PHE A 314 13.81 -22.45 10.27
CA PHE A 314 13.81 -23.87 10.63
C PHE A 314 12.44 -24.53 10.46
N ASN A 315 12.37 -25.69 9.78
CA ASN A 315 11.15 -26.51 9.69
C ASN A 315 9.89 -25.71 9.26
N ILE A 316 9.99 -24.97 8.16
CA ILE A 316 8.86 -24.21 7.60
C ILE A 316 8.13 -25.09 6.58
N GLN A 317 6.87 -25.43 6.86
CA GLN A 317 6.01 -26.28 6.03
C GLN A 317 4.96 -25.43 5.31
N SER A 318 5.38 -24.79 4.22
CA SER A 318 4.56 -23.86 3.45
C SER A 318 4.82 -24.04 1.93
N PRO A 319 4.21 -25.06 1.30
CA PRO A 319 4.56 -25.52 -0.05
C PRO A 319 4.11 -24.56 -1.17
N ARG A 320 3.37 -23.50 -0.85
CA ARG A 320 2.81 -22.54 -1.82
C ARG A 320 3.47 -21.16 -1.79
N ILE A 321 4.56 -20.98 -1.03
CA ILE A 321 5.22 -19.67 -0.96
C ILE A 321 5.72 -19.29 -2.36
N GLU A 322 5.24 -18.16 -2.85
CA GLU A 322 5.67 -17.57 -4.13
C GLU A 322 6.63 -16.40 -3.91
N THR A 323 6.47 -15.67 -2.79
CA THR A 323 7.27 -14.49 -2.43
C THR A 323 7.84 -14.61 -1.02
N LEU A 324 9.15 -14.41 -0.90
CA LEU A 324 9.86 -14.37 0.38
C LEU A 324 10.66 -13.07 0.49
N GLU A 325 10.46 -12.31 1.57
CA GLU A 325 11.28 -11.15 1.90
C GLU A 325 11.90 -11.30 3.28
N LEU A 326 13.22 -11.17 3.34
CA LEU A 326 14.02 -11.22 4.56
C LEU A 326 14.75 -9.89 4.70
N VAL A 327 14.44 -9.13 5.74
CA VAL A 327 15.22 -7.96 6.14
C VAL A 327 15.94 -8.31 7.44
N CYS A 328 17.28 -8.38 7.43
CA CYS A 328 18.06 -8.81 8.60
C CYS A 328 19.51 -8.31 8.56
N GLU A 329 20.14 -8.12 9.71
CA GLU A 329 21.58 -7.77 9.75
C GLU A 329 22.46 -8.91 9.24
N SER A 330 22.13 -10.17 9.56
CA SER A 330 22.83 -11.34 9.02
C SER A 330 21.89 -12.55 8.87
N PHE A 331 22.24 -13.48 7.99
CA PHE A 331 21.45 -14.69 7.69
C PHE A 331 22.38 -15.90 7.59
N HIS A 332 22.28 -16.84 8.54
CA HIS A 332 23.24 -17.94 8.65
C HIS A 332 22.68 -19.32 8.32
N SER A 333 21.38 -19.56 8.52
CA SER A 333 20.85 -20.92 8.38
C SER A 333 19.41 -20.96 7.86
N ALA A 334 19.17 -21.91 6.96
CA ALA A 334 17.84 -22.41 6.63
C ALA A 334 17.91 -23.95 6.66
N GLN A 335 17.19 -24.57 7.58
CA GLN A 335 17.22 -26.03 7.77
C GLN A 335 15.82 -26.62 7.69
N SER A 336 15.67 -27.72 6.94
CA SER A 336 14.37 -28.36 6.72
C SER A 336 13.33 -27.37 6.14
N VAL A 337 13.78 -26.54 5.22
CA VAL A 337 12.95 -25.57 4.49
C VAL A 337 13.00 -25.92 2.99
N SER A 338 11.83 -26.07 2.38
CA SER A 338 11.68 -26.22 0.92
C SER A 338 10.59 -25.27 0.44
N PHE A 339 10.91 -24.47 -0.58
CA PHE A 339 10.01 -23.51 -1.20
C PHE A 339 9.95 -23.78 -2.71
N ASP A 340 9.37 -24.92 -3.09
CA ASP A 340 9.40 -25.39 -4.48
C ASP A 340 8.65 -24.45 -5.45
N THR A 341 7.73 -23.61 -4.95
CA THR A 341 6.95 -22.63 -5.72
C THR A 341 7.53 -21.22 -5.71
N LEU A 342 8.67 -20.99 -5.05
CA LEU A 342 9.21 -19.64 -4.85
C LEU A 342 9.59 -18.98 -6.19
N LYS A 343 8.95 -17.86 -6.50
CA LYS A 343 9.17 -17.08 -7.73
C LYS A 343 10.06 -15.86 -7.48
N GLU A 344 9.91 -15.23 -6.34
CA GLU A 344 10.56 -13.96 -5.99
C GLU A 344 11.15 -14.03 -4.58
N VAL A 345 12.42 -13.65 -4.44
CA VAL A 345 13.09 -13.55 -3.14
C VAL A 345 13.75 -12.18 -2.99
N THR A 346 13.55 -11.54 -1.85
CA THR A 346 14.23 -10.32 -1.45
C THR A 346 15.00 -10.57 -0.17
N ILE A 347 16.30 -10.28 -0.16
CA ILE A 347 17.14 -10.40 1.02
C ILE A 347 17.88 -9.08 1.20
N HIS A 348 17.47 -8.33 2.21
CA HIS A 348 17.92 -6.98 2.47
C HIS A 348 18.61 -6.90 3.83
N GLN A 349 19.84 -6.40 3.81
CA GLN A 349 20.60 -6.02 4.97
C GLN A 349 20.59 -4.49 5.10
N PRO A 350 19.80 -3.93 6.04
CA PRO A 350 19.73 -2.49 6.22
C PRO A 350 21.10 -1.97 6.70
N PRO A 351 21.48 -0.73 6.33
CA PRO A 351 22.73 -0.14 6.81
C PRO A 351 22.67 0.00 8.34
N PRO A 352 23.68 -0.48 9.09
CA PRO A 352 23.68 -0.31 10.54
C PRO A 352 23.81 1.17 10.90
N PHE A 353 23.12 1.56 11.97
CA PHE A 353 23.19 2.93 12.50
C PHE A 353 24.50 3.22 13.23
N ILE A 354 25.17 2.19 13.79
CA ILE A 354 26.30 2.37 14.73
C ILE A 354 27.44 1.35 14.53
N THR A 355 27.15 0.09 14.20
CA THR A 355 28.14 -1.01 14.17
C THR A 355 28.60 -1.40 12.77
N LYS A 356 29.74 -2.07 12.67
CA LYS A 356 30.19 -2.72 11.42
C LYS A 356 29.44 -4.05 11.33
N PRO A 357 28.59 -4.27 10.32
CA PRO A 357 27.86 -5.52 10.28
C PRO A 357 28.83 -6.65 9.95
N THR A 358 28.67 -7.79 10.61
CA THR A 358 29.48 -8.97 10.33
C THR A 358 29.09 -9.49 8.96
N ILE A 359 30.03 -9.43 8.01
CA ILE A 359 29.78 -9.86 6.63
C ILE A 359 29.59 -11.38 6.62
N ILE A 360 28.51 -11.85 6.01
CA ILE A 360 28.22 -13.29 5.88
C ILE A 360 29.23 -13.91 4.92
N ASN A 361 30.30 -14.51 5.43
CA ASN A 361 31.27 -15.22 4.61
C ASN A 361 30.72 -16.60 4.19
N LEU A 362 29.96 -16.68 3.09
CA LEU A 362 29.43 -17.95 2.59
C LEU A 362 30.50 -18.81 1.88
N GLU A 363 31.67 -18.25 1.58
CA GLU A 363 32.81 -19.03 1.06
C GLU A 363 33.40 -19.93 2.14
N SER A 364 33.43 -19.51 3.42
CA SER A 364 33.89 -20.38 4.51
C SER A 364 32.93 -21.55 4.77
N LEU A 365 31.64 -21.40 4.46
CA LEU A 365 30.65 -22.49 4.52
C LEU A 365 30.82 -23.51 3.39
N SER A 366 31.44 -23.13 2.27
CA SER A 366 31.69 -24.07 1.16
C SER A 366 32.70 -25.18 1.50
N ASN A 367 33.55 -24.96 2.51
CA ASN A 367 34.48 -25.94 3.08
C ASN A 367 33.88 -26.74 4.25
N SER A 368 32.66 -26.40 4.69
CA SER A 368 31.93 -27.10 5.76
C SER A 368 30.94 -28.10 5.17
N SER A 369 30.68 -29.21 5.87
CA SER A 369 29.64 -30.19 5.50
C SER A 369 28.20 -29.65 5.64
N LEU A 370 28.03 -28.38 6.03
CA LEU A 370 26.73 -27.76 6.25
C LEU A 370 26.09 -27.37 4.91
N PRO A 371 24.78 -27.61 4.73
CA PRO A 371 24.06 -27.20 3.53
C PRO A 371 24.07 -25.68 3.41
N ASN A 372 24.29 -25.18 2.19
CA ASN A 372 24.23 -23.75 1.90
C ASN A 372 22.86 -23.17 2.37
N PRO A 373 22.85 -22.12 3.21
CA PRO A 373 21.62 -21.57 3.79
C PRO A 373 20.66 -21.01 2.74
N PHE A 374 21.11 -20.74 1.52
CA PHE A 374 20.29 -20.25 0.42
C PHE A 374 19.83 -21.36 -0.53
N ASN A 375 19.98 -22.65 -0.20
CA ASN A 375 19.59 -23.75 -1.11
C ASN A 375 18.13 -23.68 -1.60
N PHE A 376 17.24 -23.01 -0.87
CA PHE A 376 15.84 -22.82 -1.25
C PHE A 376 15.63 -21.88 -2.45
N ILE A 377 16.62 -21.08 -2.86
CA ILE A 377 16.46 -20.14 -3.99
C ILE A 377 16.80 -20.73 -5.38
N LYS A 378 17.13 -22.03 -5.46
CA LYS A 378 17.62 -22.70 -6.69
C LYS A 378 16.68 -22.59 -7.90
N PHE A 379 15.40 -22.34 -7.68
CA PHE A 379 14.37 -22.32 -8.72
C PHE A 379 13.73 -20.94 -8.94
N VAL A 380 14.25 -19.90 -8.27
CA VAL A 380 13.68 -18.54 -8.23
C VAL A 380 13.91 -17.78 -9.54
N LYS A 381 12.91 -16.97 -9.94
CA LYS A 381 12.96 -16.13 -11.14
C LYS A 381 13.47 -14.72 -10.88
N LYS A 382 13.20 -14.15 -9.72
CA LYS A 382 13.65 -12.80 -9.36
C LYS A 382 14.33 -12.80 -8.00
N ILE A 383 15.55 -12.29 -7.95
CA ILE A 383 16.34 -12.18 -6.72
C ILE A 383 16.64 -10.71 -6.51
N SER A 384 16.26 -10.17 -5.36
CA SER A 384 16.63 -8.83 -4.92
C SER A 384 17.55 -8.94 -3.71
N VAL A 385 18.71 -8.30 -3.76
CA VAL A 385 19.72 -8.34 -2.70
C VAL A 385 20.25 -6.95 -2.40
N SER A 386 20.47 -6.61 -1.14
CA SER A 386 21.34 -5.47 -0.80
C SER A 386 22.71 -5.94 -0.31
N ASN A 387 23.51 -4.99 0.20
CA ASN A 387 24.76 -5.19 0.94
C ASN A 387 25.05 -6.63 1.40
N THR A 388 26.28 -7.10 1.11
CA THR A 388 27.01 -8.13 1.89
C THR A 388 26.55 -9.59 1.86
N ILE A 389 25.71 -10.03 0.92
CA ILE A 389 25.33 -11.46 0.84
C ILE A 389 25.94 -12.15 -0.40
N PRO A 390 26.99 -12.99 -0.25
CA PRO A 390 27.51 -13.83 -1.33
C PRO A 390 26.58 -15.03 -1.62
N ILE A 391 25.34 -14.76 -2.02
CA ILE A 391 24.34 -15.79 -2.35
C ILE A 391 24.85 -16.72 -3.47
N PHE A 392 25.68 -16.17 -4.35
CA PHE A 392 26.17 -16.81 -5.56
C PHE A 392 27.49 -17.52 -5.30
N THR A 393 27.46 -18.64 -4.58
CA THR A 393 28.63 -19.54 -4.49
C THR A 393 28.71 -20.42 -5.74
N ASN A 394 29.93 -20.88 -6.08
CA ASN A 394 30.20 -21.70 -7.28
C ASN A 394 29.38 -23.01 -7.36
N ASN A 395 28.81 -23.46 -6.23
CA ASN A 395 28.04 -24.70 -6.14
C ASN A 395 26.53 -24.51 -6.33
N MET A 396 26.05 -23.27 -6.56
CA MET A 396 24.64 -23.01 -6.85
C MET A 396 24.35 -23.06 -8.34
N ASN A 397 23.49 -24.01 -8.75
CA ASN A 397 22.96 -24.09 -10.10
C ASN A 397 21.48 -23.68 -10.10
N PHE A 398 21.19 -22.55 -10.75
CA PHE A 398 19.84 -21.98 -10.85
C PHE A 398 19.14 -22.50 -12.10
N ARG A 399 18.56 -23.70 -12.05
CA ARG A 399 18.13 -24.44 -13.26
C ARG A 399 16.95 -23.81 -14.04
N ASN A 400 16.23 -22.84 -13.46
CA ASN A 400 15.06 -22.21 -14.07
C ASN A 400 15.41 -20.83 -14.64
N LEU A 401 15.68 -20.78 -15.95
CA LEU A 401 16.20 -19.61 -16.68
C LEU A 401 15.18 -18.46 -16.84
N ASN A 402 15.38 -17.39 -16.08
CA ASN A 402 15.19 -15.96 -16.44
C ASN A 402 15.43 -15.12 -15.17
N ILE A 403 16.65 -15.20 -14.62
CA ILE A 403 16.96 -14.56 -13.35
C ILE A 403 17.13 -13.06 -13.57
N SER A 404 16.18 -12.27 -13.07
CA SER A 404 16.36 -10.84 -12.83
C SER A 404 17.02 -10.67 -11.47
N LEU A 405 18.19 -10.03 -11.45
CA LEU A 405 18.91 -9.70 -10.22
C LEU A 405 18.79 -8.21 -9.93
N THR A 406 18.10 -7.86 -8.86
CA THR A 406 18.01 -6.50 -8.35
C THR A 406 19.05 -6.29 -7.25
N ILE A 407 19.87 -5.27 -7.38
CA ILE A 407 20.81 -4.81 -6.37
C ILE A 407 20.25 -3.56 -5.72
N LEU A 408 19.82 -3.73 -4.48
CA LEU A 408 19.19 -2.73 -3.62
C LEU A 408 20.27 -1.90 -2.90
N GLY A 409 20.04 -0.60 -2.76
CA GLY A 409 20.81 0.22 -1.85
C GLY A 409 20.32 1.66 -1.71
N GLU A 410 20.46 2.16 -0.49
CA GLU A 410 20.38 3.57 -0.10
C GLU A 410 21.76 4.09 0.39
N ARG A 411 22.70 3.17 0.71
CA ARG A 411 24.08 3.41 1.17
C ARG A 411 25.00 2.20 0.93
N TYR A 412 24.91 1.62 -0.26
CA TYR A 412 25.86 0.58 -0.65
C TYR A 412 27.29 1.16 -0.58
N GLY A 413 28.26 0.41 -0.03
CA GLY A 413 29.67 0.74 -0.29
C GLY A 413 30.37 1.82 0.52
N HIS A 414 30.02 2.07 1.80
CA HIS A 414 30.92 2.87 2.66
C HIS A 414 32.35 2.28 2.78
N SER A 415 32.62 1.08 2.26
CA SER A 415 33.98 0.55 2.04
C SER A 415 33.99 -0.42 0.86
N ARG A 416 34.78 -0.12 -0.20
CA ARG A 416 35.01 -1.03 -1.34
C ARG A 416 35.50 -2.42 -0.93
N ASP A 417 36.24 -2.51 0.18
CA ASP A 417 36.81 -3.75 0.72
C ASP A 417 35.77 -4.68 1.38
N ARG A 418 34.51 -4.23 1.50
CA ARG A 418 33.42 -4.97 2.16
C ARG A 418 32.35 -5.49 1.19
N ASN A 419 32.46 -5.15 -0.10
CA ASN A 419 31.54 -5.63 -1.12
C ASN A 419 31.92 -7.07 -1.51
N GLN A 420 31.05 -8.04 -1.26
CA GLN A 420 31.31 -9.46 -1.52
C GLN A 420 30.62 -10.03 -2.77
N ILE A 421 30.06 -9.19 -3.65
CA ILE A 421 29.68 -9.68 -4.99
C ILE A 421 30.97 -9.88 -5.78
N SER A 422 31.59 -11.04 -5.63
CA SER A 422 32.76 -11.44 -6.40
C SER A 422 32.37 -11.85 -7.83
N CYS A 423 31.14 -12.34 -8.01
CA CYS A 423 30.61 -12.71 -9.32
C CYS A 423 29.07 -12.61 -9.39
N ILE A 424 28.57 -12.33 -10.60
CA ILE A 424 27.15 -12.47 -10.96
C ILE A 424 27.00 -13.83 -11.65
N PRO A 425 26.01 -14.68 -11.32
CA PRO A 425 25.81 -15.97 -11.99
C PRO A 425 25.66 -15.82 -13.51
N TRP A 426 26.10 -16.82 -14.28
CA TRP A 426 26.07 -16.75 -15.76
C TRP A 426 24.64 -16.78 -16.33
N MET A 427 23.69 -17.21 -15.51
CA MET A 427 22.28 -17.38 -15.86
C MET A 427 21.46 -16.09 -15.71
N VAL A 428 22.03 -15.04 -15.10
CA VAL A 428 21.38 -13.72 -14.97
C VAL A 428 21.36 -13.05 -16.34
N ASN A 429 20.19 -12.57 -16.77
CA ASN A 429 20.02 -11.86 -18.04
C ASN A 429 19.60 -10.39 -17.86
N GLU A 430 19.10 -10.05 -16.67
CA GLU A 430 18.60 -8.74 -16.28
C GLU A 430 19.25 -8.31 -14.96
N LEU A 431 19.83 -7.11 -14.97
CA LEU A 431 20.36 -6.45 -13.77
C LEU A 431 19.57 -5.17 -13.50
N ILE A 432 19.14 -4.98 -12.25
CA ILE A 432 18.44 -3.78 -11.80
C ILE A 432 19.26 -3.18 -10.66
N PHE A 433 19.61 -1.90 -10.76
CA PHE A 433 20.30 -1.15 -9.70
C PHE A 433 19.34 -0.09 -9.15
N THR A 434 19.20 0.02 -7.83
CA THR A 434 18.33 1.06 -7.22
C THR A 434 19.04 2.39 -6.94
N ASP A 435 20.30 2.53 -7.34
CA ASP A 435 21.08 3.78 -7.23
C ASP A 435 22.25 3.75 -8.24
N ILE A 436 22.65 4.93 -8.75
CA ILE A 436 23.78 5.09 -9.68
C ILE A 436 25.12 4.82 -8.98
N SER A 437 25.23 5.19 -7.70
CA SER A 437 26.43 5.00 -6.88
C SER A 437 26.82 3.52 -6.84
N ILE A 438 25.81 2.66 -6.67
CA ILE A 438 25.93 1.20 -6.68
C ILE A 438 26.50 0.72 -8.01
N PHE A 439 25.90 1.14 -9.13
CA PHE A 439 26.39 0.78 -10.46
C PHE A 439 27.88 1.15 -10.64
N ASN A 440 28.27 2.36 -10.22
CA ASN A 440 29.65 2.84 -10.34
C ASN A 440 30.63 2.03 -9.47
N GLU A 441 30.20 1.52 -8.33
CA GLU A 441 31.01 0.64 -7.47
C GLU A 441 31.20 -0.75 -8.06
N PHE A 442 30.20 -1.28 -8.76
CA PHE A 442 30.30 -2.55 -9.48
C PHE A 442 31.00 -2.44 -10.83
N SER A 443 31.73 -1.35 -11.08
CA SER A 443 32.42 -1.13 -12.35
C SER A 443 33.56 -2.11 -12.65
N CYS A 444 33.86 -3.04 -11.74
CA CYS A 444 34.81 -4.15 -11.92
C CYS A 444 34.15 -5.49 -12.28
N ILE A 445 32.83 -5.65 -12.13
CA ILE A 445 32.14 -6.91 -12.44
C ILE A 445 31.76 -6.92 -13.93
N ILE A 446 32.58 -7.58 -14.74
CA ILE A 446 32.33 -7.75 -16.18
C ILE A 446 31.47 -8.99 -16.39
N ARG A 447 30.35 -8.86 -17.11
CA ARG A 447 29.50 -10.00 -17.46
C ARG A 447 29.01 -9.96 -18.90
N PRO A 448 29.69 -10.65 -19.84
CA PRO A 448 29.14 -10.89 -21.16
C PRO A 448 27.92 -11.82 -21.04
N GLY A 449 26.79 -11.44 -21.65
CA GLY A 449 25.53 -12.19 -21.59
C GLY A 449 24.34 -11.45 -20.96
N ILE A 450 24.57 -10.38 -20.19
CA ILE A 450 23.49 -9.51 -19.70
C ILE A 450 22.83 -8.81 -20.89
N LYS A 451 21.50 -8.96 -21.03
CA LYS A 451 20.71 -8.36 -22.11
C LYS A 451 19.96 -7.11 -21.68
N LYS A 452 19.61 -6.99 -20.39
CA LYS A 452 18.84 -5.88 -19.85
C LYS A 452 19.50 -5.28 -18.61
N ILE A 453 19.62 -3.96 -18.59
CA ILE A 453 20.05 -3.20 -17.41
C ILE A 453 19.00 -2.14 -17.10
N GLN A 454 18.59 -2.08 -15.83
CA GLN A 454 17.80 -0.99 -15.30
C GLN A 454 18.58 -0.27 -14.19
N ILE A 455 18.56 1.05 -14.18
CA ILE A 455 19.12 1.86 -13.10
C ILE A 455 18.02 2.82 -12.65
N ILE A 456 17.50 2.60 -11.45
CA ILE A 456 16.38 3.33 -10.86
C ILE A 456 16.91 4.11 -9.67
N ASN A 457 17.24 5.39 -9.86
CA ASN A 457 17.73 6.19 -8.75
C ASN A 457 16.55 6.65 -7.86
N THR A 458 16.27 5.88 -6.80
CA THR A 458 15.18 6.15 -5.86
C THR A 458 15.51 7.28 -4.88
N HIS A 459 16.80 7.57 -4.69
CA HIS A 459 17.29 8.54 -3.73
C HIS A 459 18.01 9.69 -4.43
N VAL A 460 17.33 10.83 -4.49
CA VAL A 460 17.90 12.06 -5.04
C VAL A 460 18.17 13.01 -3.87
N PRO A 461 19.39 13.04 -3.31
CA PRO A 461 19.77 14.16 -2.47
C PRO A 461 19.84 15.43 -3.34
N ASP A 462 19.24 16.53 -2.90
CA ASP A 462 19.32 17.85 -3.55
C ASP A 462 20.72 18.51 -3.43
N ILE A 463 21.79 17.71 -3.34
CA ILE A 463 23.14 18.17 -2.98
C ILE A 463 24.05 18.16 -4.21
N LYS A 464 24.85 19.21 -4.38
CA LYS A 464 25.92 19.30 -5.39
C LYS A 464 26.86 18.08 -5.25
N GLY A 465 27.07 17.35 -6.35
CA GLY A 465 27.97 16.18 -6.37
C GLY A 465 27.32 14.86 -6.79
N ASP A 466 26.06 14.88 -7.28
CA ASP A 466 25.35 13.70 -7.78
C ASP A 466 26.24 12.81 -8.67
N PRO A 467 26.39 11.51 -8.36
CA PRO A 467 27.15 10.59 -9.21
C PRO A 467 26.52 10.55 -10.59
N GLN A 468 27.37 10.71 -11.60
CA GLN A 468 26.98 10.68 -13.00
C GLN A 468 27.30 9.30 -13.58
N LEU A 469 26.33 8.71 -14.25
CA LEU A 469 26.47 7.47 -15.00
C LEU A 469 27.33 7.69 -16.24
N ASP A 470 28.29 6.80 -16.45
CA ASP A 470 29.17 6.79 -17.61
C ASP A 470 28.82 5.62 -18.53
N LEU A 471 28.12 5.90 -19.64
CA LEU A 471 27.68 4.85 -20.57
C LEU A 471 28.85 4.15 -21.30
N LYS A 472 30.04 4.76 -21.35
CA LYS A 472 31.25 4.12 -21.87
C LYS A 472 31.67 2.96 -20.97
N ILE A 473 31.60 3.16 -19.66
CA ILE A 473 31.85 2.10 -18.68
C ILE A 473 30.81 0.99 -18.84
N LEU A 474 29.52 1.35 -18.92
CA LEU A 474 28.44 0.37 -19.10
C LEU A 474 28.68 -0.55 -20.31
N SER A 475 29.03 0.04 -21.46
CA SER A 475 29.24 -0.70 -22.71
C SER A 475 30.47 -1.61 -22.66
N ARG A 476 31.49 -1.21 -21.90
CA ARG A 476 32.69 -2.03 -21.69
C ARG A 476 32.41 -3.23 -20.78
N LEU A 477 31.64 -3.03 -19.71
CA LEU A 477 31.38 -4.06 -18.71
C LEU A 477 30.29 -5.04 -19.13
N TYR A 478 29.31 -4.55 -19.89
CA TYR A 478 28.14 -5.30 -20.32
C TYR A 478 27.91 -5.14 -21.83
N PRO A 479 28.81 -5.72 -22.65
CA PRO A 479 28.80 -5.49 -24.10
C PRO A 479 27.54 -6.04 -24.80
N ASN A 480 26.83 -7.01 -24.23
CA ASN A 480 25.65 -7.64 -24.83
C ASN A 480 24.31 -6.94 -24.50
N VAL A 481 24.34 -5.79 -23.82
CA VAL A 481 23.11 -5.10 -23.40
C VAL A 481 22.33 -4.61 -24.60
N GLU A 482 21.07 -5.03 -24.68
CA GLU A 482 20.10 -4.65 -25.71
C GLU A 482 19.05 -3.67 -25.18
N ILE A 483 18.72 -3.75 -23.88
CA ILE A 483 17.68 -2.93 -23.24
C ILE A 483 18.31 -2.16 -22.08
N LEU A 484 18.22 -0.84 -22.12
CA LEU A 484 18.69 0.06 -21.07
C LEU A 484 17.55 0.94 -20.57
N ILE A 485 17.21 0.80 -19.29
CA ILE A 485 16.18 1.61 -18.62
C ILE A 485 16.84 2.46 -17.54
N LEU A 486 16.61 3.77 -17.58
CA LEU A 486 17.27 4.74 -16.72
C LEU A 486 16.22 5.64 -16.10
N GLN A 487 15.94 5.44 -14.82
CA GLN A 487 14.99 6.24 -14.06
C GLN A 487 15.74 7.14 -13.08
N ASN A 488 15.45 8.43 -13.14
CA ASN A 488 16.04 9.49 -12.31
C ASN A 488 17.58 9.50 -12.37
N CYS A 489 18.16 9.10 -13.51
CA CYS A 489 19.61 9.04 -13.64
C CYS A 489 20.22 10.38 -14.08
N THR A 490 21.45 10.63 -13.65
CA THR A 490 22.35 11.65 -14.21
C THR A 490 23.39 10.97 -15.06
N PHE A 491 23.74 11.57 -16.20
CA PHE A 491 24.77 11.04 -17.08
C PHE A 491 25.92 12.03 -17.18
N LYS A 492 27.12 11.50 -17.38
CA LYS A 492 28.21 12.32 -17.92
C LYS A 492 27.86 12.69 -19.36
N ASP A 493 28.42 13.79 -19.84
CA ASP A 493 28.29 14.20 -21.23
C ASP A 493 28.56 13.03 -22.20
N LEU A 494 27.54 12.68 -23.00
CA LEU A 494 27.54 11.51 -23.89
C LEU A 494 27.91 11.87 -25.34
N ARG A 495 28.42 13.08 -25.57
CA ARG A 495 28.80 13.53 -26.92
C ARG A 495 29.67 12.53 -27.66
N ASN A 496 29.28 12.22 -28.90
CA ASN A 496 29.99 11.31 -29.81
C ASN A 496 30.16 9.87 -29.29
N PHE A 497 29.33 9.43 -28.34
CA PHE A 497 29.34 8.07 -27.88
C PHE A 497 28.78 7.11 -28.93
N LYS A 498 29.45 5.96 -29.11
CA LYS A 498 29.04 4.92 -30.05
C LYS A 498 28.71 3.64 -29.28
N ASN A 499 27.50 3.12 -29.47
CA ASN A 499 27.12 1.79 -28.99
C ASN A 499 26.32 1.07 -30.07
N LEU A 500 26.70 -0.16 -30.36
CA LEU A 500 26.19 -0.91 -31.49
C LEU A 500 25.12 -1.93 -31.13
N ASN A 501 24.82 -2.14 -29.84
CA ASN A 501 24.00 -3.26 -29.38
C ASN A 501 22.69 -2.84 -28.71
N ILE A 502 22.60 -1.62 -28.17
CA ILE A 502 21.37 -1.12 -27.53
C ILE A 502 20.25 -1.00 -28.57
N LYS A 503 19.17 -1.77 -28.37
CA LYS A 503 17.95 -1.79 -29.18
C LYS A 503 16.84 -0.95 -28.55
N GLU A 504 16.79 -0.85 -27.22
CA GLU A 504 15.81 -0.05 -26.48
C GLU A 504 16.49 0.81 -25.42
N LEU A 505 16.21 2.11 -25.44
CA LEU A 505 16.65 3.10 -24.46
C LEU A 505 15.43 3.85 -23.91
N ASP A 506 15.12 3.63 -22.62
CA ASP A 506 14.05 4.32 -21.90
C ASP A 506 14.65 5.17 -20.78
N ILE A 507 14.45 6.48 -20.83
CA ILE A 507 14.93 7.45 -19.86
C ILE A 507 13.71 8.13 -19.23
N SER A 508 13.60 8.06 -17.92
CA SER A 508 12.55 8.74 -17.16
C SER A 508 13.11 9.62 -16.05
N PHE A 509 12.51 10.78 -15.84
CA PHE A 509 12.92 11.74 -14.80
C PHE A 509 11.94 11.76 -13.63
N SER A 510 12.31 12.36 -12.49
CA SER A 510 11.41 12.54 -11.34
C SER A 510 10.86 13.95 -11.31
N ILE A 511 9.65 14.13 -10.80
CA ILE A 511 9.02 15.44 -10.59
C ILE A 511 9.89 16.39 -9.76
N ARG A 512 10.66 15.86 -8.79
CA ARG A 512 11.39 16.64 -7.79
C ARG A 512 12.72 17.25 -8.27
N ARG A 513 13.28 16.79 -9.40
CA ARG A 513 14.56 17.31 -9.88
C ARG A 513 14.36 18.65 -10.59
N ARG A 514 15.16 19.64 -10.19
CA ARG A 514 15.29 20.94 -10.85
C ARG A 514 16.49 20.87 -11.80
N THR A 515 16.25 21.18 -13.08
CA THR A 515 17.26 21.43 -14.12
C THR A 515 18.31 20.33 -14.30
N LYS A 516 18.05 19.39 -15.21
CA LYS A 516 19.08 18.53 -15.80
C LYS A 516 19.06 18.69 -17.31
N TYR A 517 20.21 19.04 -17.89
CA TYR A 517 20.44 19.04 -19.33
C TYR A 517 20.86 17.63 -19.74
N LEU A 518 20.10 16.98 -20.62
CA LEU A 518 20.45 15.68 -21.19
C LEU A 518 21.10 15.94 -22.56
N ASN A 519 22.37 15.58 -22.71
CA ASN A 519 23.08 15.74 -23.98
C ASN A 519 23.36 14.38 -24.64
N LEU A 520 22.74 14.14 -25.80
CA LEU A 520 22.92 12.99 -26.68
C LEU A 520 23.50 13.41 -28.05
N GLU A 521 24.08 14.60 -28.15
CA GLU A 521 24.60 15.17 -29.40
C GLU A 521 25.67 14.25 -30.03
N GLY A 522 25.53 13.98 -31.33
CA GLY A 522 26.48 13.17 -32.11
C GLY A 522 26.56 11.69 -31.71
N MET A 523 25.66 11.19 -30.86
CA MET A 523 25.63 9.77 -30.50
C MET A 523 25.31 8.89 -31.72
N VAL A 524 25.93 7.71 -31.78
CA VAL A 524 25.66 6.71 -32.82
C VAL A 524 25.16 5.43 -32.16
N LEU A 525 23.87 5.13 -32.38
CA LEU A 525 23.16 3.99 -31.80
C LEU A 525 22.58 3.11 -32.91
N SER A 526 23.46 2.39 -33.62
CA SER A 526 23.11 1.72 -34.88
C SER A 526 22.03 0.64 -34.77
N ALA A 527 21.91 -0.02 -33.61
CA ALA A 527 20.89 -1.06 -33.38
C ALA A 527 19.60 -0.54 -32.73
N LEU A 528 19.53 0.75 -32.39
CA LEU A 528 18.42 1.32 -31.64
C LEU A 528 17.13 1.25 -32.45
N LYS A 529 16.12 0.60 -31.90
CA LYS A 529 14.76 0.51 -32.43
C LYS A 529 13.79 1.41 -31.67
N ARG A 530 14.02 1.62 -30.37
CA ARG A 530 13.11 2.39 -29.51
C ARG A 530 13.87 3.37 -28.63
N LEU A 531 13.50 4.64 -28.70
CA LEU A 531 13.96 5.70 -27.81
C LEU A 531 12.78 6.35 -27.11
N ARG A 532 12.77 6.31 -25.78
CA ARG A 532 11.76 6.95 -24.94
C ARG A 532 12.43 7.86 -23.93
N ILE A 533 12.02 9.13 -23.89
CA ILE A 533 12.45 10.09 -22.88
C ILE A 533 11.19 10.75 -22.31
N ARG A 534 10.97 10.62 -21.00
CA ARG A 534 9.70 11.02 -20.37
C ARG A 534 9.88 11.62 -18.97
N ARG A 535 8.98 12.53 -18.61
CA ARG A 535 8.77 12.95 -17.23
C ARG A 535 7.37 12.51 -16.77
N PRO A 536 7.20 11.95 -15.56
CA PRO A 536 5.89 11.69 -15.00
C PRO A 536 5.20 13.02 -14.71
N ARG A 537 3.95 13.11 -15.16
CA ARG A 537 3.08 14.28 -15.02
C ARG A 537 2.93 14.70 -13.56
N VAL A 538 3.00 16.01 -13.31
CA VAL A 538 2.56 16.57 -12.03
C VAL A 538 1.04 16.64 -12.09
N ILE A 539 0.33 15.77 -11.35
CA ILE A 539 -1.11 15.99 -11.12
C ILE A 539 -1.22 17.32 -10.36
N PRO A 540 -1.95 18.31 -10.88
CA PRO A 540 -2.05 19.62 -10.24
C PRO A 540 -2.90 19.51 -8.97
N THR A 541 -2.30 19.10 -7.87
CA THR A 541 -2.89 19.24 -6.53
C THR A 541 -2.67 20.67 -6.06
N SER A 542 -3.54 21.57 -6.53
CA SER A 542 -4.00 22.85 -5.93
C SER A 542 -3.05 23.77 -5.15
N VAL A 543 -1.73 23.65 -5.26
CA VAL A 543 -0.78 24.53 -4.56
C VAL A 543 0.19 25.11 -5.57
N ILE A 544 0.03 26.41 -5.80
CA ILE A 544 0.86 27.35 -6.57
C ILE A 544 2.29 26.82 -6.79
N TYR A 545 2.55 26.18 -7.93
CA TYR A 545 3.90 25.88 -8.37
C TYR A 545 4.38 26.99 -9.30
N ARG A 546 5.54 27.59 -8.96
CA ARG A 546 6.35 28.36 -9.91
C ARG A 546 6.56 27.49 -11.16
N PRO A 547 6.56 28.06 -12.38
CA PRO A 547 6.87 27.30 -13.59
C PRO A 547 8.20 26.58 -13.37
N VAL A 548 8.15 25.25 -13.38
CA VAL A 548 9.37 24.44 -13.30
C VAL A 548 10.15 24.76 -14.58
N PRO A 549 11.40 25.22 -14.51
CA PRO A 549 12.20 25.48 -15.70
C PRO A 549 12.25 24.21 -16.55
N LYS A 550 11.88 24.34 -17.83
CA LYS A 550 11.85 23.22 -18.78
C LYS A 550 13.24 22.59 -18.84
N GLU A 551 13.30 21.27 -18.68
CA GLU A 551 14.54 20.52 -18.86
C GLU A 551 14.82 20.41 -20.34
N TYR A 552 16.03 20.82 -20.73
CA TYR A 552 16.46 20.84 -22.12
C TYR A 552 17.17 19.53 -22.48
N ILE A 553 16.76 18.96 -23.60
CA ILE A 553 17.42 17.80 -24.20
C ILE A 553 18.08 18.24 -25.51
N ASP A 554 19.34 17.84 -25.67
CA ASP A 554 20.08 17.94 -26.92
C ASP A 554 20.20 16.56 -27.57
N ILE A 555 19.71 16.43 -28.80
CA ILE A 555 19.79 15.21 -29.64
C ILE A 555 20.38 15.55 -31.01
N LYS A 556 21.04 16.70 -31.14
CA LYS A 556 21.56 17.18 -32.42
C LYS A 556 22.55 16.17 -33.00
N GLY A 557 22.34 15.77 -34.25
CA GLY A 557 23.24 14.82 -34.92
C GLY A 557 23.21 13.39 -34.35
N LEU A 558 22.20 13.01 -33.56
CA LEU A 558 21.96 11.63 -33.17
C LEU A 558 21.76 10.74 -34.42
N GLN A 559 22.53 9.67 -34.54
CA GLN A 559 22.44 8.70 -35.64
C GLN A 559 21.84 7.37 -35.13
N ALA A 560 20.61 7.08 -35.54
CA ALA A 560 19.88 5.84 -35.20
C ALA A 560 19.11 5.32 -36.43
N PRO A 561 19.80 4.74 -37.43
CA PRO A 561 19.19 4.39 -38.72
C PRO A 561 18.12 3.30 -38.65
N ASN A 562 18.07 2.54 -37.56
CA ASN A 562 17.09 1.48 -37.32
C ASN A 562 15.96 1.90 -36.36
N LEU A 563 15.86 3.19 -36.03
CA LEU A 563 14.86 3.69 -35.08
C LEU A 563 13.45 3.52 -35.65
N GLU A 564 12.62 2.76 -34.93
CA GLU A 564 11.22 2.50 -35.26
C GLU A 564 10.28 3.38 -34.40
N GLU A 565 10.69 3.72 -33.18
CA GLU A 565 9.89 4.52 -32.24
C GLU A 565 10.72 5.61 -31.55
N LEU A 566 10.25 6.86 -31.65
CA LEU A 566 10.79 8.03 -30.95
C LEU A 566 9.69 8.69 -30.11
N ILE A 567 9.84 8.67 -28.78
CA ILE A 567 8.91 9.30 -27.83
C ILE A 567 9.67 10.25 -26.92
N ILE A 568 9.32 11.54 -26.95
CA ILE A 568 9.90 12.60 -26.12
C ILE A 568 8.75 13.39 -25.49
N LYS A 569 8.47 13.14 -24.20
CA LYS A 569 7.30 13.66 -23.50
C LYS A 569 7.66 14.49 -22.27
N ASP A 570 6.94 15.60 -22.07
CA ASP A 570 7.08 16.49 -20.92
C ASP A 570 8.52 17.03 -20.71
N VAL A 571 9.26 17.24 -21.80
CA VAL A 571 10.65 17.73 -21.87
C VAL A 571 10.84 18.58 -23.13
N GLN A 572 11.80 19.53 -23.14
CA GLN A 572 11.98 20.48 -24.27
C GLN A 572 13.23 20.19 -25.10
N ILE A 573 13.09 20.23 -26.42
CA ILE A 573 14.20 20.22 -27.39
C ILE A 573 14.45 21.65 -27.89
N SER A 574 15.66 22.18 -27.71
CA SER A 574 16.04 23.57 -28.05
C SER A 574 16.77 23.73 -29.38
N HIS A 575 16.52 22.83 -30.33
CA HIS A 575 17.13 22.89 -31.65
C HIS A 575 16.20 22.26 -32.68
N HIS A 576 16.52 22.49 -33.95
CA HIS A 576 15.80 21.89 -35.07
C HIS A 576 16.07 20.39 -35.16
N LEU A 577 15.01 19.59 -35.34
CA LEU A 577 15.07 18.15 -35.59
C LEU A 577 14.47 17.83 -36.95
N ASN A 578 15.20 17.05 -37.75
CA ASN A 578 14.72 16.49 -39.01
C ASN A 578 14.66 14.96 -38.91
N THR A 579 13.55 14.36 -39.31
CA THR A 579 13.30 12.91 -39.24
C THR A 579 13.92 12.09 -40.37
N MET A 580 14.50 12.71 -41.41
CA MET A 580 15.21 12.03 -42.51
C MET A 580 16.35 11.13 -42.00
N THR A 581 16.90 11.43 -40.82
CA THR A 581 17.93 10.61 -40.16
C THR A 581 17.40 9.30 -39.57
N TYR A 582 16.09 9.09 -39.56
CA TYR A 582 15.39 7.92 -39.00
C TYR A 582 14.49 7.25 -40.06
N PRO A 583 15.07 6.63 -41.10
CA PRO A 583 14.31 6.15 -42.27
C PRO A 583 13.30 5.03 -41.96
N LYS A 584 13.45 4.33 -40.83
CA LYS A 584 12.55 3.24 -40.40
C LYS A 584 11.52 3.67 -39.36
N LEU A 585 11.39 4.97 -39.10
CA LEU A 585 10.53 5.50 -38.05
C LEU A 585 9.07 5.19 -38.35
N LYS A 586 8.40 4.50 -37.41
CA LYS A 586 6.97 4.17 -37.45
C LYS A 586 6.14 5.04 -36.53
N LYS A 587 6.71 5.43 -35.40
CA LYS A 587 6.02 6.20 -34.37
C LYS A 587 6.85 7.37 -33.89
N LEU A 588 6.25 8.56 -33.94
CA LEU A 588 6.82 9.81 -33.46
C LEU A 588 5.89 10.44 -32.42
N ALA A 589 6.41 10.78 -31.24
CA ALA A 589 5.71 11.60 -30.26
C ALA A 589 6.65 12.63 -29.65
N ILE A 590 6.36 13.92 -29.82
CA ILE A 590 7.17 15.03 -29.29
C ILE A 590 6.24 16.13 -28.79
N ASP A 591 6.34 16.47 -27.50
CA ASP A 591 5.46 17.48 -26.89
C ASP A 591 6.00 18.92 -27.07
N HIS A 592 7.32 19.13 -26.90
CA HIS A 592 7.92 20.46 -26.95
C HIS A 592 9.24 20.49 -27.73
N ILE A 593 9.25 21.23 -28.84
CA ILE A 593 10.44 21.42 -29.68
C ILE A 593 10.42 22.79 -30.37
N GLU A 594 11.58 23.40 -30.58
CA GLU A 594 11.69 24.65 -31.32
C GLU A 594 11.29 24.50 -32.79
N SER A 595 11.88 23.55 -33.52
CA SER A 595 11.54 23.34 -34.92
C SER A 595 11.62 21.85 -35.28
N LEU A 596 10.61 21.35 -36.00
CA LEU A 596 10.49 19.96 -36.41
C LEU A 596 10.20 19.87 -37.91
N GLU A 597 11.02 19.11 -38.63
CA GLU A 597 10.76 18.70 -40.00
C GLU A 597 10.49 17.19 -40.05
N ILE A 598 9.24 16.85 -40.39
CA ILE A 598 8.83 15.49 -40.67
C ILE A 598 9.03 15.25 -42.17
N ALA A 599 10.15 14.63 -42.55
CA ALA A 599 10.44 14.31 -43.94
C ALA A 599 9.45 13.26 -44.48
N SER A 600 9.26 13.23 -45.79
CA SER A 600 8.40 12.22 -46.43
C SER A 600 8.87 10.81 -46.06
N ASN A 601 7.97 9.99 -45.52
CA ASN A 601 8.31 8.68 -44.98
C ASN A 601 7.14 7.70 -45.11
N GLU A 602 7.35 6.62 -45.87
CA GLU A 602 6.34 5.57 -46.08
C GLU A 602 6.17 4.63 -44.87
N ASN A 603 7.09 4.62 -43.92
CA ASN A 603 7.03 3.77 -42.74
C ASN A 603 6.32 4.42 -41.55
N LEU A 604 6.07 5.74 -41.60
CA LEU A 604 5.53 6.50 -40.48
C LEU A 604 4.01 6.27 -40.35
N GLU A 605 3.62 5.52 -39.32
CA GLU A 605 2.24 5.09 -39.07
C GLU A 605 1.51 6.01 -38.06
N GLU A 606 2.21 6.48 -37.03
CA GLU A 606 1.64 7.26 -35.93
C GLU A 606 2.47 8.51 -35.58
N VAL A 607 1.82 9.67 -35.50
CA VAL A 607 2.44 10.95 -35.09
C VAL A 607 1.59 11.67 -34.05
N TYR A 608 2.20 11.96 -32.90
CA TYR A 608 1.58 12.62 -31.75
C TYR A 608 2.35 13.90 -31.36
N LEU A 609 1.81 15.07 -31.72
CA LEU A 609 2.43 16.37 -31.45
C LEU A 609 1.55 17.29 -30.58
N ASP A 610 0.37 16.81 -30.20
CA ASP A 610 -0.63 17.55 -29.43
C ASP A 610 -0.22 17.85 -27.98
N GLY A 611 0.83 17.18 -27.49
CA GLY A 611 1.28 17.22 -26.09
C GLY A 611 0.24 16.68 -25.10
N GLY A 612 -0.75 15.92 -25.57
CA GLY A 612 -1.85 15.42 -24.76
C GLY A 612 -2.59 16.51 -23.98
N GLY A 613 -2.78 16.33 -22.67
CA GLY A 613 -3.62 17.19 -21.83
C GLY A 613 -3.04 18.58 -21.49
N ASP A 614 -1.73 18.79 -21.67
CA ASP A 614 -1.00 19.96 -21.12
C ASP A 614 -0.57 20.97 -22.19
N GLY A 615 -0.84 20.68 -23.47
CA GLY A 615 -0.58 21.56 -24.61
C GLY A 615 0.87 21.46 -25.09
N GLY A 616 1.08 20.74 -26.20
CA GLY A 616 2.35 20.75 -26.90
C GLY A 616 2.73 22.15 -27.36
N ASN A 617 4.04 22.43 -27.48
CA ASN A 617 4.52 23.70 -28.01
C ASN A 617 5.61 23.43 -29.05
N ILE A 618 5.19 23.45 -30.31
CA ILE A 618 6.06 23.37 -31.47
C ILE A 618 6.02 24.74 -32.15
N ILE A 619 7.17 25.40 -32.30
CA ILE A 619 7.22 26.78 -32.85
C ILE A 619 7.15 26.75 -34.37
N SER A 620 7.84 25.79 -35.01
CA SER A 620 7.86 25.62 -36.46
C SER A 620 7.75 24.13 -36.81
N LEU A 621 6.80 23.80 -37.68
CA LEU A 621 6.56 22.43 -38.15
C LEU A 621 6.48 22.43 -39.68
N THR A 622 7.25 21.54 -40.31
CA THR A 622 7.11 21.20 -41.73
C THR A 622 6.83 19.71 -41.83
N VAL A 623 5.84 19.32 -42.64
CA VAL A 623 5.46 17.93 -42.87
C VAL A 623 5.52 17.63 -44.36
N GLY A 624 6.31 16.63 -44.74
CA GLY A 624 6.37 16.07 -46.10
C GLY A 624 5.21 15.10 -46.37
N GLU A 625 5.32 14.34 -47.45
CA GLU A 625 4.29 13.37 -47.86
C GLU A 625 4.31 12.12 -46.96
N LEU A 626 3.16 11.79 -46.35
CA LEU A 626 2.99 10.65 -45.43
C LEU A 626 1.95 9.65 -45.99
N PRO A 627 2.32 8.79 -46.96
CA PRO A 627 1.35 8.02 -47.74
C PRO A 627 0.67 6.85 -46.99
N ASN A 628 1.29 6.29 -45.94
CA ASN A 628 0.81 5.10 -45.22
C ASN A 628 0.30 5.43 -43.81
N PHE A 629 -0.26 6.62 -43.65
CA PHE A 629 -0.46 7.22 -42.36
C PHE A 629 -1.78 6.77 -41.69
N VAL A 630 -1.72 6.41 -40.39
CA VAL A 630 -2.87 5.86 -39.65
C VAL A 630 -3.44 6.84 -38.61
N LYS A 631 -2.62 7.60 -37.88
CA LYS A 631 -3.08 8.46 -36.76
C LYS A 631 -2.24 9.72 -36.53
N PHE A 632 -2.84 10.91 -36.73
CA PHE A 632 -2.19 12.24 -36.61
C PHE A 632 -2.87 13.05 -35.54
N TYR A 633 -2.07 13.55 -34.60
CA TYR A 633 -2.52 14.49 -33.58
C TYR A 633 -1.66 15.75 -33.69
N PRO A 634 -2.13 16.80 -34.38
CA PRO A 634 -1.36 18.02 -34.61
C PRO A 634 -1.06 18.78 -33.29
N PRO A 635 -0.08 19.69 -33.29
CA PRO A 635 0.12 20.62 -32.19
C PRO A 635 -1.12 21.49 -31.98
N LYS A 636 -1.60 21.59 -30.72
CA LYS A 636 -2.80 22.40 -30.38
C LYS A 636 -2.66 23.89 -30.68
N ASN A 637 -1.43 24.39 -30.81
CA ASN A 637 -1.13 25.78 -31.12
C ASN A 637 -1.12 26.08 -32.63
N MET A 638 -1.37 25.08 -33.50
CA MET A 638 -1.30 25.19 -34.97
C MET A 638 -2.62 24.85 -35.67
N ASP A 639 -3.76 24.90 -34.98
CA ASP A 639 -5.08 24.67 -35.58
C ASP A 639 -5.31 25.59 -36.82
N GLY A 640 -5.54 25.00 -38.00
CA GLY A 640 -5.92 25.71 -39.24
C GLY A 640 -4.88 25.77 -40.38
N GLU A 641 -3.73 25.11 -40.29
CA GLU A 641 -2.73 25.12 -41.39
C GLU A 641 -3.09 24.23 -42.61
N GLN A 642 -2.67 24.66 -43.80
CA GLN A 642 -3.09 24.10 -45.10
C GLN A 642 -2.74 22.61 -45.30
N TRP A 643 -1.65 22.13 -44.71
CA TRP A 643 -1.20 20.73 -44.80
C TRP A 643 -2.04 19.77 -43.94
N MET A 644 -2.97 20.28 -43.12
CA MET A 644 -3.93 19.44 -42.36
C MET A 644 -5.17 19.04 -43.18
N ASN A 645 -5.31 19.55 -44.41
CA ASN A 645 -6.43 19.24 -45.32
C ASN A 645 -6.05 18.32 -46.50
N THR A 646 -4.87 17.69 -46.42
CA THR A 646 -4.35 16.67 -47.36
C THR A 646 -4.15 15.37 -46.63
#